data_AF-A0A4U0PY20-F1
#
_entry.id   AF-A0A4U0PY20-F1
#
_cell.length_a   1.000
_cell.length_b   1.000
_cell.length_c   1.000
_cell.angle_alpha   90.00
_cell.angle_beta   90.00
_cell.angle_gamma   90.00
#
_symmetry.space_group_name_H-M   'P 1'
#
loop_
_entity.id
_entity.type
_entity.pdbx_description
1 polymer ?
#
loop_
_entity_poly.entity_id
_entity_poly.type
_entity_poly.pdbx_seq_one_letter_code
_entity_poly.pdbx_strand_id
1 'polypeptide(L)'
;MAGDYQKVCDRLTLRKNLKESSKKDVPMCRPRRLGSTPGLGFGDSKMNLKKSTLLAGVVFAITSQAYGETLADAVEKAVLRNPDVKARWYDFRASGEDVDIARGGYYPRIDVQGAVGKAWRDDPNVDSRSYSNPTAGIELRQMLFDGFATRDEVRRLNYAKLTRYYELLSTSDSYAMDTVQAYYDVLRYRELVKLAEANHNTHKDIFKLIEQRTQAGVGRRVDLEQAAGRLALAESNLLTERSNLYDVSARYTRLVGEEPVDLDAPPDLAALLPGGDTVLPQAIKNNPSFLAAISNIRSARAGQGVARAAYWPTVDVRASQGYERNQDGVDGSYRTGRLMLMLNYNLFKGGSDRARERRALEDLNGAFELRDKACRDIRQTTQIAWNNVQRLGEQITYLEQHELSTRKARDAYRQQFEIGQRTLLDVLDTENELFDAARSLVSGRVDRKIAEARVLAQTHQLLAALKLAPLEAETDQSGLAGSELEDEQVRCNTVLPPSSSDAGKPMASAADKAPPAVTVAKLDTTVLDQPPAMIAEASAIRPTVSDETLQMQVFNWASAWASKDVKRYLAYYGSSFKPEGAVSRDTWEADRIARLAVPTNIRVEIHGFTVTKKSANAAEVKFVQAYETGSYRDRVTKTLVLMPEKDQWKIVRERVMRA
;
A
#
# COMPACT_ATOMS: atom_id res chain seq x y z
N MET A 1 27.75 -12.25 6.68
CA MET A 1 27.10 -10.95 6.42
C MET A 1 26.13 -10.97 5.24
N ALA A 2 26.32 -11.76 4.18
CA ALA A 2 25.27 -12.06 3.18
C ALA A 2 24.85 -13.56 3.14
N GLY A 3 25.68 -14.46 3.69
CA GLY A 3 25.52 -15.91 3.54
C GLY A 3 24.39 -16.57 4.34
N ASP A 4 23.99 -16.02 5.49
CA ASP A 4 22.94 -16.65 6.32
C ASP A 4 21.53 -16.33 5.81
N TYR A 5 21.32 -15.16 5.19
CA TYR A 5 20.07 -14.84 4.49
C TYR A 5 19.90 -15.74 3.25
N GLN A 6 20.96 -15.87 2.45
CA GLN A 6 20.95 -16.71 1.24
C GLN A 6 20.74 -18.19 1.57
N LYS A 7 21.35 -18.72 2.64
CA LYS A 7 21.17 -20.14 3.06
C LYS A 7 19.75 -20.49 3.50
N VAL A 8 19.01 -19.53 4.08
CA VAL A 8 17.59 -19.72 4.41
C VAL A 8 16.75 -19.64 3.14
N CYS A 9 17.09 -18.75 2.20
CA CYS A 9 16.41 -18.64 0.90
C CYS A 9 16.66 -19.84 -0.03
N ASP A 10 17.90 -20.37 -0.09
CA ASP A 10 18.27 -21.51 -0.94
C ASP A 10 17.62 -22.83 -0.46
N ARG A 11 17.21 -22.92 0.81
CA ARG A 11 16.39 -24.05 1.31
C ARG A 11 14.93 -23.98 0.85
N LEU A 12 14.43 -22.81 0.45
CA LEU A 12 13.05 -22.61 0.01
C LEU A 12 12.84 -22.97 -1.47
N THR A 13 13.85 -22.76 -2.33
CA THR A 13 13.81 -23.12 -3.76
C THR A 13 13.92 -24.63 -4.02
N LEU A 14 14.48 -25.41 -3.10
CA LEU A 14 14.74 -26.85 -3.27
C LEU A 14 13.54 -27.78 -2.97
N ARG A 15 12.35 -27.26 -2.65
CA ARG A 15 11.13 -28.08 -2.39
C ARG A 15 10.13 -28.13 -3.55
N LYS A 16 10.57 -27.99 -4.80
CA LYS A 16 9.86 -28.54 -5.97
C LYS A 16 10.35 -29.98 -6.20
N ASN A 17 9.55 -30.95 -5.75
CA ASN A 17 9.74 -32.41 -5.90
C ASN A 17 10.72 -33.07 -4.92
N LEU A 18 10.17 -33.78 -3.92
CA LEU A 18 10.51 -35.18 -3.62
C LEU A 18 9.61 -35.70 -2.48
N LYS A 19 8.74 -36.65 -2.86
CA LYS A 19 8.25 -37.70 -1.97
C LYS A 19 9.39 -38.71 -1.74
N GLU A 20 9.32 -39.38 -0.59
CA GLU A 20 10.04 -40.60 -0.16
C GLU A 20 11.29 -40.46 0.73
N SER A 21 11.18 -41.14 1.88
CA SER A 21 12.23 -41.86 2.63
C SER A 21 13.26 -40.99 3.37
N SER A 22 13.80 -41.29 4.55
CA SER A 22 13.58 -42.22 5.66
C SER A 22 14.64 -41.79 6.71
N LYS A 23 14.40 -42.12 7.98
CA LYS A 23 15.31 -41.98 9.14
C LYS A 23 16.81 -42.15 8.82
N LYS A 24 17.66 -41.27 9.37
CA LYS A 24 18.79 -41.64 10.26
C LYS A 24 19.60 -40.42 10.76
N ASP A 25 20.13 -40.62 11.95
CA ASP A 25 20.87 -39.74 12.86
C ASP A 25 22.08 -39.02 12.26
N VAL A 26 22.37 -37.80 12.76
CA VAL A 26 23.72 -37.20 12.75
C VAL A 26 23.97 -36.39 14.04
N PRO A 27 25.13 -36.56 14.72
CA PRO A 27 25.42 -35.95 16.02
C PRO A 27 26.15 -34.59 15.96
N MET A 28 26.17 -33.94 17.13
CA MET A 28 26.74 -32.64 17.51
C MET A 28 28.18 -32.34 17.04
N CYS A 29 28.44 -31.06 16.74
CA CYS A 29 29.78 -30.47 16.69
C CYS A 29 29.96 -29.37 17.76
N ARG A 30 30.99 -29.50 18.61
CA ARG A 30 31.53 -28.45 19.50
C ARG A 30 32.57 -27.60 18.75
N PRO A 31 32.74 -26.29 19.05
CA PRO A 31 33.78 -25.47 18.45
C PRO A 31 35.14 -25.59 19.17
N ARG A 32 36.22 -25.60 18.38
CA ARG A 32 37.63 -25.57 18.80
C ARG A 32 38.15 -24.13 18.76
N ARG A 33 38.90 -23.74 19.79
CA ARG A 33 39.50 -22.41 20.02
C ARG A 33 40.42 -21.96 18.88
N LEU A 34 40.32 -20.67 18.51
CA LEU A 34 41.33 -19.94 17.75
C LEU A 34 42.42 -19.42 18.71
N GLY A 35 43.65 -19.86 18.47
CA GLY A 35 44.87 -19.31 19.07
C GLY A 35 45.39 -18.13 18.27
N SER A 36 46.00 -17.20 19.00
CA SER A 36 46.68 -15.99 18.57
C SER A 36 48.02 -16.26 17.88
N THR A 37 48.42 -15.39 16.97
CA THR A 37 49.80 -15.00 16.59
C THR A 37 49.71 -13.86 15.53
N PRO A 38 50.71 -12.97 15.33
CA PRO A 38 52.07 -13.38 14.96
C PRO A 38 53.25 -12.58 15.53
N GLY A 39 54.37 -13.29 15.68
CA GLY A 39 55.72 -12.75 15.76
C GLY A 39 56.49 -13.09 14.48
N LEU A 40 57.39 -12.17 14.12
CA LEU A 40 58.25 -12.12 12.93
C LEU A 40 59.23 -13.29 12.80
N GLY A 41 59.64 -13.60 11.57
CA GLY A 41 60.80 -14.46 11.28
C GLY A 41 61.04 -14.69 9.78
N PHE A 42 62.16 -14.14 9.30
CA PHE A 42 62.72 -14.24 7.94
C PHE A 42 63.04 -15.68 7.49
N GLY A 43 63.03 -15.92 6.17
CA GLY A 43 63.64 -17.10 5.56
C GLY A 43 63.40 -17.22 4.05
N ASP A 44 64.36 -16.77 3.25
CA ASP A 44 64.44 -16.97 1.79
C ASP A 44 64.53 -18.45 1.39
N SER A 45 63.79 -18.87 0.36
CA SER A 45 64.26 -19.92 -0.55
C SER A 45 63.55 -19.93 -1.90
N LYS A 46 64.36 -20.17 -2.93
CA LYS A 46 64.09 -20.08 -4.37
C LYS A 46 63.39 -21.34 -4.93
N MET A 47 62.72 -21.14 -6.07
CA MET A 47 62.55 -22.08 -7.21
C MET A 47 61.80 -23.40 -6.99
N ASN A 48 60.65 -23.58 -7.67
CA ASN A 48 60.67 -24.23 -8.99
C ASN A 48 59.30 -24.31 -9.68
N LEU A 49 59.38 -24.11 -10.99
CA LEU A 49 58.36 -24.17 -12.02
C LEU A 49 58.13 -25.63 -12.47
N LYS A 50 56.89 -26.14 -12.49
CA LYS A 50 56.52 -27.31 -13.31
C LYS A 50 55.10 -27.19 -13.90
N LYS A 51 55.08 -26.97 -15.22
CA LYS A 51 54.25 -27.56 -16.31
C LYS A 51 52.83 -28.04 -15.92
N SER A 52 51.77 -27.40 -16.43
CA SER A 52 51.17 -27.55 -17.77
C SER A 52 50.38 -28.86 -17.95
N THR A 53 49.06 -28.73 -17.91
CA THR A 53 48.11 -29.64 -18.58
C THR A 53 47.00 -28.79 -19.18
N LEU A 54 46.98 -28.78 -20.51
CA LEU A 54 46.06 -28.07 -21.40
C LEU A 54 44.74 -28.87 -21.41
N LEU A 55 43.69 -28.35 -20.77
CA LEU A 55 42.33 -28.87 -20.93
C LEU A 55 41.64 -28.05 -22.02
N ALA A 56 41.32 -28.71 -23.13
CA ALA A 56 40.50 -28.16 -24.20
C ALA A 56 39.13 -27.74 -23.62
N GLY A 57 38.91 -26.43 -23.52
CA GLY A 57 37.63 -25.86 -23.13
C GLY A 57 36.60 -26.09 -24.23
N VAL A 58 35.77 -27.12 -24.04
CA VAL A 58 34.47 -27.22 -24.70
C VAL A 58 33.63 -26.04 -24.21
N VAL A 59 33.53 -25.00 -25.03
CA VAL A 59 32.59 -23.91 -24.84
C VAL A 59 31.20 -24.50 -25.04
N PHE A 60 30.59 -24.98 -23.95
CA PHE A 60 29.15 -25.23 -23.89
C PHE A 60 28.49 -23.86 -23.96
N ALA A 61 28.10 -23.44 -25.16
CA ALA A 61 27.18 -22.33 -25.35
C ALA A 61 25.84 -22.76 -24.72
N ILE A 62 25.65 -22.43 -23.45
CA ILE A 62 24.35 -22.49 -22.79
C ILE A 62 23.53 -21.40 -23.48
N THR A 63 22.79 -21.78 -24.51
CA THR A 63 21.67 -20.98 -25.01
C THR A 63 20.66 -20.92 -23.86
N SER A 64 20.76 -19.89 -23.03
CA SER A 64 19.71 -19.54 -22.09
C SER A 64 18.46 -19.25 -22.92
N GLN A 65 17.54 -20.22 -22.95
CA GLN A 65 16.16 -19.93 -23.31
C GLN A 65 15.72 -18.84 -22.33
N ALA A 66 15.48 -17.64 -22.87
CA ALA A 66 14.87 -16.56 -22.11
C ALA A 66 13.44 -17.00 -21.82
N TYR A 67 13.24 -17.66 -20.68
CA TYR A 67 11.92 -17.83 -20.11
C TYR A 67 11.47 -16.45 -19.63
N GLY A 68 10.26 -16.03 -20.00
CA GLY A 68 9.70 -14.79 -19.49
C GLY A 68 9.63 -14.84 -17.97
N GLU A 69 9.77 -13.68 -17.34
CA GLU A 69 9.67 -13.57 -15.89
C GLU A 69 8.22 -13.79 -15.46
N THR A 70 8.00 -14.77 -14.59
CA THR A 70 6.66 -15.06 -14.08
C THR A 70 6.29 -14.10 -12.95
N LEU A 71 4.98 -13.93 -12.72
CA LEU A 71 4.49 -13.15 -11.58
C LEU A 71 5.03 -13.67 -10.23
N ALA A 72 5.17 -14.98 -10.08
CA ALA A 72 5.70 -15.58 -8.86
C ALA A 72 7.17 -15.22 -8.65
N ASP A 73 7.99 -15.29 -9.72
CA ASP A 73 9.41 -14.94 -9.64
C ASP A 73 9.61 -13.46 -9.33
N ALA A 74 8.80 -12.58 -9.93
CA ALA A 74 8.85 -11.14 -9.65
C ALA A 74 8.52 -10.83 -8.19
N VAL A 75 7.49 -11.48 -7.63
CA VAL A 75 7.10 -11.35 -6.21
C VAL A 75 8.18 -11.91 -5.29
N GLU A 76 8.76 -13.07 -5.61
CA GLU A 76 9.86 -13.66 -4.84
C GLU A 76 11.07 -12.72 -4.80
N LYS A 77 11.52 -12.23 -5.97
CA LYS A 77 12.63 -11.27 -6.05
C LYS A 77 12.32 -10.01 -5.25
N ALA A 78 11.14 -9.43 -5.39
CA ALA A 78 10.76 -8.22 -4.68
C ALA A 78 10.78 -8.44 -3.16
N VAL A 79 10.11 -9.48 -2.64
CA VAL A 79 10.07 -9.75 -1.20
C VAL A 79 11.46 -10.08 -0.64
N LEU A 80 12.27 -10.87 -1.35
CA LEU A 80 13.60 -11.28 -0.88
C LEU A 80 14.67 -10.19 -1.01
N ARG A 81 14.54 -9.27 -1.96
CA ARG A 81 15.56 -8.25 -2.22
C ARG A 81 15.23 -6.89 -1.59
N ASN A 82 13.96 -6.62 -1.31
CA ASN A 82 13.51 -5.32 -0.82
C ASN A 82 14.17 -4.91 0.53
N PRO A 83 14.73 -3.70 0.63
CA PRO A 83 15.37 -3.21 1.85
C PRO A 83 14.44 -3.12 3.08
N ASP A 84 13.17 -2.78 2.90
CA ASP A 84 12.23 -2.64 4.02
C ASP A 84 11.85 -4.00 4.60
N VAL A 85 11.62 -5.00 3.74
CA VAL A 85 11.40 -6.39 4.20
C VAL A 85 12.62 -6.90 4.96
N LYS A 86 13.83 -6.65 4.44
CA LYS A 86 15.08 -6.99 5.12
C LYS A 86 15.24 -6.27 6.46
N ALA A 87 14.90 -4.98 6.53
CA ALA A 87 14.93 -4.23 7.78
C ALA A 87 14.00 -4.86 8.82
N ARG A 88 12.77 -5.22 8.45
CA ARG A 88 11.84 -5.94 9.34
C ARG A 88 12.34 -7.32 9.75
N TRP A 89 13.05 -8.01 8.87
CA TRP A 89 13.68 -9.28 9.21
C TRP A 89 14.78 -9.10 10.25
N TYR A 90 15.61 -8.06 10.13
CA TYR A 90 16.62 -7.72 11.15
C TYR A 90 15.97 -7.26 12.47
N ASP A 91 14.88 -6.50 12.45
CA ASP A 91 14.11 -6.13 13.65
C ASP A 91 13.61 -7.39 14.38
N PHE A 92 13.06 -8.36 13.63
CA PHE A 92 12.65 -9.65 14.18
C PHE A 92 13.83 -10.43 14.75
N ARG A 93 14.97 -10.50 14.05
CA ARG A 93 16.19 -11.15 14.56
C ARG A 93 16.69 -10.50 15.86
N ALA A 94 16.74 -9.17 15.91
CA ALA A 94 17.16 -8.42 17.08
C ALA A 94 16.23 -8.69 18.28
N SER A 95 14.91 -8.77 18.06
CA SER A 95 13.96 -9.11 19.12
C SER A 95 14.16 -10.52 19.70
N GLY A 96 14.80 -11.43 18.94
CA GLY A 96 15.26 -12.71 19.46
C GLY A 96 16.38 -12.56 20.48
N GLU A 97 17.35 -11.69 20.19
CA GLU A 97 18.46 -11.40 21.12
C GLU A 97 17.95 -10.66 22.37
N ASP A 98 16.94 -9.79 22.25
CA ASP A 98 16.31 -9.15 23.42
C ASP A 98 15.74 -10.18 24.41
N VAL A 99 15.14 -11.27 23.92
CA VAL A 99 14.66 -12.38 24.77
C VAL A 99 15.82 -13.03 25.51
N ASP A 100 16.95 -13.27 24.84
CA ASP A 100 18.11 -13.89 25.45
C ASP A 100 18.84 -12.95 26.42
N ILE A 101 18.86 -11.64 26.14
CA ILE A 101 19.31 -10.60 27.09
C ILE A 101 18.48 -10.66 28.38
N ALA A 102 17.15 -10.75 28.28
CA ALA A 102 16.30 -10.87 29.46
C ALA A 102 16.47 -12.22 30.19
N ARG A 103 16.66 -13.33 29.46
CA ARG A 103 17.02 -14.63 30.05
C ARG A 103 18.35 -14.58 30.80
N GLY A 104 19.25 -13.68 30.40
CA GLY A 104 20.45 -13.31 31.15
C GLY A 104 20.20 -13.08 32.64
N GLY A 105 19.03 -12.55 33.02
CA GLY A 105 18.64 -12.32 34.42
C GLY A 105 18.51 -13.60 35.27
N TYR A 106 18.35 -14.77 34.66
CA TYR A 106 18.33 -16.05 35.37
C TYR A 106 19.72 -16.57 35.73
N TYR A 107 20.76 -16.09 35.06
CA TYR A 107 22.11 -16.59 35.19
C TYR A 107 22.93 -15.75 36.18
N PRO A 108 24.01 -16.32 36.74
CA PRO A 108 24.86 -15.58 37.65
C PRO A 108 25.62 -14.50 36.88
N ARG A 109 25.68 -13.31 37.45
CA ARG A 109 26.55 -12.24 36.98
C ARG A 109 27.88 -12.31 37.71
N ILE A 110 28.99 -12.23 36.98
CA ILE A 110 30.33 -12.22 37.53
C ILE A 110 31.02 -10.95 37.03
N ASP A 111 31.31 -10.03 37.94
CA ASP A 111 31.97 -8.76 37.62
C ASP A 111 33.32 -8.69 38.35
N VAL A 112 34.32 -8.10 37.68
CA VAL A 112 35.62 -7.79 38.27
C VAL A 112 35.74 -6.28 38.37
N GLN A 113 36.10 -5.79 39.54
CA GLN A 113 36.33 -4.38 39.82
C GLN A 113 37.76 -4.18 40.30
N GLY A 114 38.40 -3.11 39.85
CA GLY A 114 39.72 -2.71 40.34
C GLY A 114 39.82 -1.20 40.36
N ALA A 115 40.42 -0.66 41.41
CA ALA A 115 40.65 0.76 41.55
C ALA A 115 42.07 1.02 42.03
N VAL A 116 42.67 2.11 41.58
CA VAL A 116 43.96 2.58 42.06
C VAL A 116 43.82 4.07 42.36
N GLY A 117 44.36 4.51 43.49
CA GLY A 117 44.27 5.91 43.89
C GLY A 117 45.06 6.19 45.15
N LYS A 118 45.17 7.46 45.50
CA LYS A 118 45.65 7.91 46.80
C LYS A 118 44.44 8.28 47.66
N ALA A 119 44.44 7.81 48.89
CA ALA A 119 43.52 8.23 49.92
C ALA A 119 44.26 9.13 50.91
N TRP A 120 43.52 10.07 51.49
CA TRP A 120 43.94 10.88 52.63
C TRP A 120 42.91 10.64 53.72
N ARG A 121 43.39 10.26 54.89
CA ARG A 121 42.55 9.97 56.05
C ARG A 121 43.03 10.81 57.23
N ASP A 122 42.07 11.47 57.88
CA ASP A 122 42.28 12.29 59.06
C ASP A 122 41.39 11.75 60.17
N ASP A 123 41.98 11.04 61.14
CA ASP A 123 41.26 10.40 62.24
C ASP A 123 41.56 11.15 63.56
N PRO A 124 40.58 11.39 64.44
CA PRO A 124 40.79 12.18 65.67
C PRO A 124 41.85 11.64 66.65
N ASN A 125 42.30 10.39 66.48
CA ASN A 125 43.24 9.72 67.37
C ASN A 125 44.48 9.13 66.63
N VAL A 126 44.68 9.46 65.35
CA VAL A 126 45.82 8.98 64.54
C VAL A 126 46.27 10.10 63.60
N ASP A 127 47.58 10.32 63.45
CA ASP A 127 48.12 11.33 62.52
C ASP A 127 47.54 11.19 61.11
N SER A 128 47.26 12.34 60.47
CA SER A 128 46.79 12.41 59.09
C SER A 128 47.75 11.64 58.17
N ARG A 129 47.22 10.70 57.38
CA ARG A 129 48.02 9.83 56.49
C ARG A 129 47.52 9.93 55.07
N SER A 130 48.46 10.11 54.15
CA SER A 130 48.24 9.88 52.73
C SER A 130 48.85 8.53 52.33
N TYR A 131 48.06 7.68 51.68
CA TYR A 131 48.49 6.34 51.29
C TYR A 131 47.90 5.96 49.93
N SER A 132 48.60 5.11 49.19
CA SER A 132 48.07 4.48 47.98
C SER A 132 47.21 3.28 48.35
N ASN A 133 45.99 3.19 47.83
CA ASN A 133 45.04 2.10 48.13
C ASN A 133 44.60 1.40 46.83
N PRO A 134 45.45 0.52 46.25
CA PRO A 134 45.01 -0.29 45.13
C PRO A 134 44.08 -1.41 45.63
N THR A 135 42.94 -1.54 44.96
CA THR A 135 41.92 -2.57 45.22
C THR A 135 41.69 -3.39 43.96
N ALA A 136 41.44 -4.68 44.15
CA ALA A 136 40.96 -5.59 43.13
C ALA A 136 39.92 -6.52 43.76
N GLY A 137 38.81 -6.77 43.09
CA GLY A 137 37.77 -7.63 43.61
C GLY A 137 36.99 -8.32 42.50
N ILE A 138 36.49 -9.50 42.80
CA ILE A 138 35.54 -10.23 41.98
C ILE A 138 34.25 -10.39 42.79
N GLU A 139 33.11 -10.12 42.16
CA GLU A 139 31.77 -10.29 42.73
C GLU A 139 30.96 -11.20 41.82
N LEU A 140 30.37 -12.24 42.41
CA LEU A 140 29.33 -13.07 41.82
C LEU A 140 27.99 -12.70 42.45
N ARG A 141 27.00 -12.39 41.61
CA ARG A 141 25.62 -12.13 42.02
C ARG A 141 24.67 -13.07 41.28
N GLN A 142 23.90 -13.85 42.02
CA GLN A 142 22.87 -14.73 41.47
C GLN A 142 21.51 -14.33 42.03
N MET A 143 20.59 -13.94 41.15
CA MET A 143 19.20 -13.75 41.54
C MET A 143 18.56 -15.12 41.84
N LEU A 144 17.94 -15.28 43.01
CA LEU A 144 17.12 -16.46 43.34
C LEU A 144 15.65 -16.17 43.13
N PHE A 145 15.21 -14.96 43.49
CA PHE A 145 13.83 -14.51 43.34
C PHE A 145 13.79 -12.99 43.19
N ASP A 146 12.99 -12.48 42.26
CA ASP A 146 12.85 -11.05 41.98
C ASP A 146 11.38 -10.61 41.87
N GLY A 147 10.48 -11.30 42.56
CA GLY A 147 9.05 -11.02 42.40
C GLY A 147 8.48 -11.47 41.06
N PHE A 148 9.17 -12.38 40.37
CA PHE A 148 8.86 -12.85 39.02
C PHE A 148 9.13 -11.82 37.91
N ALA A 149 9.87 -10.73 38.17
CA ALA A 149 10.16 -9.70 37.17
C ALA A 149 10.85 -10.28 35.93
N THR A 150 11.91 -11.07 36.09
CA THR A 150 12.67 -11.70 35.00
C THR A 150 11.79 -12.67 34.22
N ARG A 151 10.92 -13.43 34.90
CA ARG A 151 9.98 -14.35 34.25
C ARG A 151 8.98 -13.63 33.36
N ASP A 152 8.35 -12.59 33.90
CA ASP A 152 7.32 -11.87 33.16
C ASP A 152 7.96 -10.98 32.08
N GLU A 153 9.20 -10.53 32.24
CA GLU A 153 9.97 -9.81 31.22
C GLU A 153 10.36 -10.71 30.05
N VAL A 154 10.85 -11.92 30.32
CA VAL A 154 11.11 -12.92 29.27
C VAL A 154 9.81 -13.26 28.54
N ARG A 155 8.69 -13.40 29.25
CA ARG A 155 7.37 -13.62 28.63
C ARG A 155 6.94 -12.43 27.75
N ARG A 156 7.12 -11.20 28.24
CA ARG A 156 6.83 -9.96 27.50
C ARG A 156 7.61 -9.91 26.19
N LEU A 157 8.91 -10.13 26.25
CA LEU A 157 9.77 -10.07 25.08
C LEU A 157 9.52 -11.21 24.09
N ASN A 158 9.14 -12.41 24.56
CA ASN A 158 8.72 -13.49 23.66
C ASN A 158 7.48 -13.10 22.83
N TYR A 159 6.49 -12.45 23.45
CA TYR A 159 5.33 -11.95 22.71
C TYR A 159 5.67 -10.72 21.85
N ALA A 160 6.58 -9.86 22.29
CA ALA A 160 7.09 -8.76 21.46
C ALA A 160 7.81 -9.27 20.20
N LYS A 161 8.63 -10.33 20.33
CA LYS A 161 9.24 -11.04 19.20
C LYS A 161 8.18 -11.58 18.23
N LEU A 162 7.11 -12.16 18.76
CA LEU A 162 5.99 -12.65 17.94
C LEU A 162 5.26 -11.49 17.23
N THR A 163 5.10 -10.33 17.87
CA THR A 163 4.62 -9.11 17.19
C THR A 163 5.53 -8.74 16.02
N ARG A 164 6.86 -8.70 16.22
CA ARG A 164 7.82 -8.39 15.14
C ARG A 164 7.76 -9.40 13.98
N TYR A 165 7.54 -10.67 14.29
CA TYR A 165 7.34 -11.70 13.28
C TYR A 165 6.11 -11.42 12.39
N TYR A 166 4.96 -11.13 12.99
CA TYR A 166 3.75 -10.84 12.23
C TYR A 166 3.82 -9.49 11.49
N GLU A 167 4.54 -8.50 12.01
CA GLU A 167 4.85 -7.26 11.28
C GLU A 167 5.72 -7.52 10.03
N LEU A 168 6.71 -8.43 10.13
CA LEU A 168 7.50 -8.88 8.98
C LEU A 168 6.60 -9.54 7.92
N LEU A 169 5.72 -10.46 8.32
CA LEU A 169 4.77 -11.10 7.39
C LEU A 169 3.84 -10.07 6.74
N SER A 170 3.26 -9.15 7.52
CA SER A 170 2.39 -8.08 6.99
C SER A 170 3.12 -7.20 5.99
N THR A 171 4.38 -6.88 6.25
CA THR A 171 5.22 -6.07 5.34
C THR A 171 5.50 -6.86 4.06
N SER A 172 5.78 -8.15 4.18
CA SER A 172 6.02 -9.05 3.04
C SER A 172 4.78 -9.17 2.14
N ASP A 173 3.59 -9.35 2.72
CA ASP A 173 2.33 -9.39 1.98
C ASP A 173 2.04 -8.07 1.26
N SER A 174 2.32 -6.94 1.92
CA SER A 174 2.10 -5.62 1.33
C SER A 174 3.00 -5.41 0.11
N TYR A 175 4.29 -5.76 0.24
CA TYR A 175 5.24 -5.70 -0.88
C TYR A 175 4.94 -6.70 -2.00
N ALA A 176 4.45 -7.88 -1.66
CA ALA A 176 3.96 -8.85 -2.63
C ALA A 176 2.78 -8.27 -3.43
N MET A 177 1.80 -7.67 -2.76
CA MET A 177 0.65 -7.02 -3.40
C MET A 177 1.06 -5.82 -4.27
N ASP A 178 1.99 -4.98 -3.80
CA ASP A 178 2.52 -3.86 -4.58
C ASP A 178 3.23 -4.33 -5.85
N THR A 179 3.96 -5.44 -5.75
CA THR A 179 4.65 -6.06 -6.90
C THR A 179 3.65 -6.64 -7.89
N VAL A 180 2.60 -7.32 -7.40
CA VAL A 180 1.50 -7.80 -8.26
C VAL A 180 0.84 -6.64 -9.00
N GLN A 181 0.54 -5.54 -8.30
CA GLN A 181 -0.03 -4.35 -8.93
C GLN A 181 0.92 -3.75 -9.98
N ALA A 182 2.22 -3.61 -9.67
CA ALA A 182 3.19 -3.09 -10.63
C ALA A 182 3.34 -3.99 -11.87
N TYR A 183 3.31 -5.30 -11.70
CA TYR A 183 3.36 -6.28 -12.79
C TYR A 183 2.15 -6.13 -13.73
N TYR A 184 0.94 -6.12 -13.17
CA TYR A 184 -0.29 -5.93 -13.93
C TYR A 184 -0.37 -4.55 -14.61
N ASP A 185 0.15 -3.52 -13.96
CA ASP A 185 0.20 -2.17 -14.53
C ASP A 185 1.13 -2.10 -15.74
N VAL A 186 2.30 -2.77 -15.72
CA VAL A 186 3.17 -2.85 -16.90
C VAL A 186 2.46 -3.56 -18.06
N LEU A 187 1.80 -4.70 -17.80
CA LEU A 187 1.02 -5.40 -18.82
C LEU A 187 -0.11 -4.53 -19.38
N ARG A 188 -0.82 -3.80 -18.52
CA ARG A 188 -1.88 -2.86 -18.92
C ARG A 188 -1.35 -1.79 -19.87
N TYR A 189 -0.31 -1.06 -19.46
CA TYR A 189 0.19 0.07 -20.23
C TYR A 189 0.90 -0.36 -21.52
N ARG A 190 1.48 -1.57 -21.58
CA ARG A 190 1.95 -2.15 -22.85
C ARG A 190 0.79 -2.31 -23.83
N GLU A 191 -0.35 -2.81 -23.36
CA GLU A 191 -1.53 -2.98 -24.21
C GLU A 191 -2.16 -1.64 -24.58
N LEU A 192 -2.21 -0.67 -23.66
CA LEU A 192 -2.70 0.68 -23.97
C LEU A 192 -1.82 1.42 -24.99
N VAL A 193 -0.49 1.25 -24.93
CA VAL A 193 0.42 1.76 -25.96
C VAL A 193 0.11 1.14 -27.31
N LYS A 194 -0.09 -0.18 -27.41
CA LYS A 194 -0.47 -0.82 -28.68
C LYS A 194 -1.81 -0.29 -29.23
N LEU A 195 -2.81 -0.09 -28.37
CA LEU A 195 -4.09 0.51 -28.77
C LEU A 195 -3.89 1.95 -29.26
N ALA A 196 -3.06 2.74 -28.59
CA ALA A 196 -2.77 4.12 -28.99
C ALA A 196 -1.97 4.19 -30.30
N GLU A 197 -1.04 3.25 -30.54
CA GLU A 197 -0.31 3.11 -31.79
C GLU A 197 -1.25 2.74 -32.95
N ALA A 198 -2.16 1.79 -32.72
CA ALA A 198 -3.17 1.42 -33.71
C ALA A 198 -4.09 2.60 -34.06
N ASN A 199 -4.52 3.37 -33.04
CA ASN A 199 -5.33 4.57 -33.23
C ASN A 199 -4.58 5.67 -34.00
N HIS A 200 -3.32 5.93 -33.62
CA HIS A 200 -2.45 6.87 -34.33
C HIS A 200 -2.26 6.50 -35.80
N ASN A 201 -1.93 5.24 -36.08
CA ASN A 201 -1.75 4.76 -37.45
C ASN A 201 -3.04 4.89 -38.27
N THR A 202 -4.18 4.55 -37.68
CA THR A 202 -5.50 4.70 -38.33
C THR A 202 -5.79 6.16 -38.69
N HIS A 203 -5.60 7.10 -37.76
CA HIS A 203 -5.79 8.53 -38.04
C HIS A 203 -4.77 9.07 -39.05
N LYS A 204 -3.54 8.56 -39.05
CA LYS A 204 -2.50 8.91 -40.03
C LYS A 204 -2.89 8.47 -41.44
N ASP A 205 -3.46 7.28 -41.58
CA ASP A 205 -3.92 6.76 -42.85
C ASP A 205 -5.15 7.52 -43.37
N ILE A 206 -6.09 7.86 -42.48
CA ILE A 206 -7.24 8.72 -42.82
C ILE A 206 -6.75 10.10 -43.28
N PHE A 207 -5.83 10.73 -42.54
CA PHE A 207 -5.27 12.04 -42.91
C PHE A 207 -4.66 12.01 -44.32
N LYS A 208 -3.82 11.02 -44.63
CA LYS A 208 -3.22 10.86 -45.97
C LYS A 208 -4.28 10.69 -47.07
N LEU A 209 -5.33 9.91 -46.82
CA LEU A 209 -6.42 9.73 -47.77
C LEU A 209 -7.16 11.06 -48.05
N ILE A 210 -7.45 11.84 -47.01
CA ILE A 210 -8.13 13.13 -47.15
C ILE A 210 -7.24 14.18 -47.81
N GLU A 211 -5.94 14.18 -47.50
CA GLU A 211 -4.95 15.02 -48.15
C GLU A 211 -4.91 14.76 -49.66
N GLN A 212 -4.80 13.49 -50.07
CA GLN A 212 -4.80 13.10 -51.49
C GLN A 212 -6.09 13.51 -52.21
N ARG A 213 -7.26 13.28 -51.60
CA ARG A 213 -8.56 13.70 -52.17
C ARG A 213 -8.66 15.21 -52.32
N THR A 214 -8.14 15.97 -51.35
CA THR A 214 -8.16 17.43 -51.36
C THR A 214 -7.20 17.98 -52.42
N GLN A 215 -6.00 17.41 -52.56
CA GLN A 215 -5.03 17.77 -53.60
C GLN A 215 -5.54 17.47 -55.02
N ALA A 216 -6.31 16.39 -55.18
CA ALA A 216 -6.98 16.06 -56.45
C ALA A 216 -8.20 16.96 -56.75
N GLY A 217 -8.54 17.92 -55.86
CA GLY A 217 -9.66 18.84 -56.04
C GLY A 217 -11.05 18.25 -55.74
N VAL A 218 -11.12 17.02 -55.24
CA VAL A 218 -12.38 16.30 -54.95
C VAL A 218 -12.74 16.37 -53.45
N GLY A 219 -11.85 16.87 -52.60
CA GLY A 219 -12.03 16.99 -51.14
C GLY A 219 -12.25 18.43 -50.65
N ARG A 220 -12.84 18.58 -49.46
CA ARG A 220 -13.05 19.88 -48.80
C ARG A 220 -11.84 20.22 -47.92
N ARG A 221 -11.33 21.46 -47.99
CA ARG A 221 -10.20 21.91 -47.14
C ARG A 221 -10.49 21.80 -45.63
N VAL A 222 -11.74 21.99 -45.21
CA VAL A 222 -12.15 21.83 -43.80
C VAL A 222 -11.98 20.39 -43.31
N ASP A 223 -12.24 19.40 -44.17
CA ASP A 223 -12.08 17.99 -43.84
C ASP A 223 -10.60 17.64 -43.58
N LEU A 224 -9.68 18.27 -44.34
CA LEU A 224 -8.24 18.11 -44.15
C LEU A 224 -7.78 18.67 -42.80
N GLU A 225 -8.20 19.88 -42.44
CA GLU A 225 -7.89 20.49 -41.13
C GLU A 225 -8.47 19.66 -39.97
N GLN A 226 -9.67 19.11 -40.14
CA GLN A 226 -10.29 18.26 -39.12
C GLN A 226 -9.53 16.94 -38.95
N ALA A 227 -9.10 16.31 -40.05
CA ALA A 227 -8.27 15.10 -40.01
C ALA A 227 -6.90 15.39 -39.37
N ALA A 228 -6.29 16.54 -39.68
CA ALA A 228 -5.03 16.98 -39.06
C ALA A 228 -5.17 17.14 -37.54
N GLY A 229 -6.24 17.79 -37.08
CA GLY A 229 -6.53 17.94 -35.66
C GLY A 229 -6.72 16.61 -34.92
N ARG A 230 -7.39 15.63 -35.55
CA ARG A 230 -7.58 14.29 -34.97
C ARG A 230 -6.29 13.47 -34.95
N LEU A 231 -5.45 13.58 -35.99
CA LEU A 231 -4.11 12.97 -35.99
C LEU A 231 -3.23 13.54 -34.87
N ALA A 232 -3.20 14.86 -34.69
CA ALA A 232 -2.45 15.51 -33.61
C ALA A 232 -2.92 15.06 -32.22
N LEU A 233 -4.24 14.89 -32.02
CA LEU A 233 -4.78 14.33 -30.78
C LEU A 233 -4.33 12.87 -30.57
N ALA A 234 -4.35 12.04 -31.61
CA ALA A 234 -3.90 10.66 -31.53
C ALA A 234 -2.39 10.56 -31.22
N GLU A 235 -1.57 11.46 -31.76
CA GLU A 235 -0.14 11.60 -31.43
C GLU A 235 0.08 11.95 -29.95
N SER A 236 -0.69 12.92 -29.43
CA SER A 236 -0.65 13.30 -28.02
C SER A 236 -1.04 12.13 -27.10
N ASN A 237 -2.07 11.37 -27.47
CA ASN A 237 -2.50 10.19 -26.70
C ASN A 237 -1.42 9.10 -26.70
N LEU A 238 -0.80 8.83 -27.85
CA LEU A 238 0.31 7.86 -27.94
C LEU A 238 1.51 8.29 -27.07
N LEU A 239 1.89 9.56 -27.10
CA LEU A 239 2.96 10.08 -26.26
C LEU A 239 2.63 9.92 -24.76
N THR A 240 1.37 10.19 -24.39
CA THR A 240 0.89 10.04 -23.01
C THR A 240 0.98 8.58 -22.54
N GLU A 241 0.50 7.62 -23.34
CA GLU A 241 0.54 6.22 -22.94
C GLU A 241 1.97 5.66 -22.90
N ARG A 242 2.87 6.13 -23.78
CA ARG A 242 4.30 5.79 -23.70
C ARG A 242 4.96 6.34 -22.43
N SER A 243 4.61 7.57 -22.03
CA SER A 243 5.07 8.14 -20.76
C SER A 243 4.55 7.34 -19.57
N ASN A 244 3.26 6.98 -19.57
CA ASN A 244 2.69 6.15 -18.51
C ASN A 244 3.37 4.77 -18.43
N LEU A 245 3.67 4.14 -19.57
CA LEU A 245 4.41 2.88 -19.61
C LEU A 245 5.80 3.02 -18.99
N TYR A 246 6.50 4.13 -19.29
CA TYR A 246 7.79 4.43 -18.66
C TYR A 246 7.67 4.54 -17.14
N ASP A 247 6.69 5.29 -16.64
CA ASP A 247 6.48 5.49 -15.20
C ASP A 247 6.17 4.19 -14.45
N VAL A 248 5.29 3.34 -15.01
CA VAL A 248 4.97 2.05 -14.37
C VAL A 248 6.12 1.05 -14.45
N SER A 249 6.94 1.11 -15.51
CA SER A 249 8.15 0.29 -15.66
C SER A 249 9.23 0.69 -14.66
N ALA A 250 9.39 2.00 -14.41
CA ALA A 250 10.28 2.50 -13.38
C ALA A 250 9.84 2.06 -11.97
N ARG A 251 8.52 2.09 -11.68
CA ARG A 251 7.98 1.59 -10.41
C ARG A 251 8.17 0.08 -10.26
N TYR A 252 8.01 -0.71 -11.33
CA TYR A 252 8.31 -2.14 -11.32
C TYR A 252 9.79 -2.38 -10.99
N THR A 253 10.69 -1.68 -11.70
CA THR A 253 12.14 -1.78 -11.50
C THR A 253 12.55 -1.42 -10.08
N ARG A 254 11.91 -0.42 -9.46
CA ARG A 254 12.14 -0.06 -8.05
C ARG A 254 11.79 -1.21 -7.08
N LEU A 255 10.76 -2.01 -7.39
CA LEU A 255 10.28 -3.10 -6.52
C LEU A 255 11.06 -4.40 -6.75
N VAL A 256 11.26 -4.79 -8.01
CA VAL A 256 11.87 -6.09 -8.40
C VAL A 256 13.39 -5.99 -8.55
N GLY A 257 13.90 -4.81 -8.93
CA GLY A 257 15.32 -4.52 -9.14
C GLY A 257 15.81 -4.73 -10.58
N GLU A 258 14.95 -5.19 -11.48
CA GLU A 258 15.26 -5.49 -12.88
C GLU A 258 14.18 -4.84 -13.78
N GLU A 259 14.54 -4.46 -15.01
CA GLU A 259 13.57 -3.88 -15.96
C GLU A 259 12.57 -4.95 -16.44
N PRO A 260 11.29 -4.60 -16.60
CA PRO A 260 10.32 -5.55 -17.13
C PRO A 260 10.53 -5.65 -18.64
N VAL A 261 11.21 -6.70 -19.12
CA VAL A 261 11.41 -6.96 -20.56
C VAL A 261 10.36 -7.96 -21.05
N ASP A 262 10.48 -9.23 -20.68
CA ASP A 262 9.54 -10.27 -21.07
C ASP A 262 8.79 -10.75 -19.83
N LEU A 263 7.55 -10.28 -19.68
CA LEU A 263 6.65 -10.68 -18.59
C LEU A 263 5.67 -11.73 -19.11
N ASP A 264 5.61 -12.87 -18.44
CA ASP A 264 4.68 -13.96 -18.79
C ASP A 264 3.22 -13.60 -18.45
N ALA A 265 2.28 -14.30 -19.08
CA ALA A 265 0.87 -14.18 -18.73
C ALA A 265 0.64 -14.63 -17.27
N PRO A 266 0.02 -13.79 -16.42
CA PRO A 266 -0.25 -14.15 -15.03
C PRO A 266 -1.15 -15.38 -14.88
N PRO A 267 -1.00 -16.16 -13.79
CA PRO A 267 -1.94 -17.23 -13.48
C PRO A 267 -3.33 -16.69 -13.16
N ASP A 268 -4.36 -17.49 -13.41
CA ASP A 268 -5.72 -17.13 -13.02
C ASP A 268 -5.95 -17.31 -11.52
N LEU A 269 -6.11 -16.20 -10.80
CA LEU A 269 -6.32 -16.17 -9.36
C LEU A 269 -7.79 -16.34 -8.95
N ALA A 270 -8.73 -16.21 -9.89
CA ALA A 270 -10.16 -16.21 -9.59
C ALA A 270 -10.63 -17.51 -8.91
N ALA A 271 -10.09 -18.66 -9.33
CA ALA A 271 -10.44 -19.97 -8.78
C ALA A 271 -9.94 -20.20 -7.34
N LEU A 272 -9.02 -19.37 -6.85
CA LEU A 272 -8.43 -19.48 -5.52
C LEU A 272 -9.08 -18.55 -4.49
N LEU A 273 -10.05 -17.74 -4.91
CA LEU A 273 -10.75 -16.82 -4.02
C LEU A 273 -11.63 -17.58 -3.02
N PRO A 274 -11.68 -17.14 -1.75
CA PRO A 274 -12.63 -17.66 -0.78
C PRO A 274 -14.07 -17.27 -1.15
N GLY A 275 -15.05 -18.02 -0.63
CA GLY A 275 -16.47 -17.65 -0.74
C GLY A 275 -16.78 -16.35 -0.01
N GLY A 276 -17.78 -15.60 -0.47
CA GLY A 276 -18.09 -14.26 0.07
C GLY A 276 -18.56 -14.25 1.53
N ASP A 277 -19.08 -15.36 2.04
CA ASP A 277 -19.40 -15.60 3.45
C ASP A 277 -18.16 -15.92 4.29
N THR A 278 -17.17 -16.59 3.69
CA THR A 278 -15.92 -17.00 4.36
C THR A 278 -14.79 -15.98 4.29
N VAL A 279 -14.83 -15.02 3.35
CA VAL A 279 -13.72 -14.08 3.10
C VAL A 279 -13.35 -13.26 4.33
N LEU A 280 -14.33 -12.72 5.05
CA LEU A 280 -14.08 -11.87 6.21
C LEU A 280 -13.61 -12.67 7.44
N PRO A 281 -14.25 -13.80 7.81
CA PRO A 281 -13.73 -14.70 8.84
C PRO A 281 -12.29 -15.16 8.56
N GLN A 282 -11.97 -15.51 7.33
CA GLN A 282 -10.61 -15.92 6.94
C GLN A 282 -9.62 -14.76 7.00
N ALA A 283 -10.01 -13.57 6.53
CA ALA A 283 -9.17 -12.36 6.64
C ALA A 283 -8.81 -12.08 8.10
N ILE A 284 -9.78 -12.01 9.01
CA ILE A 284 -9.49 -11.74 10.43
C ILE A 284 -8.62 -12.82 11.07
N LYS A 285 -8.86 -14.09 10.74
CA LYS A 285 -8.13 -15.22 11.34
C LYS A 285 -6.66 -15.26 10.91
N ASN A 286 -6.38 -14.99 9.64
CA ASN A 286 -5.06 -15.23 9.05
C ASN A 286 -4.25 -13.95 8.84
N ASN A 287 -4.86 -12.77 8.89
CA ASN A 287 -4.17 -11.52 8.58
C ASN A 287 -3.05 -11.22 9.61
N PRO A 288 -1.79 -11.07 9.16
CA PRO A 288 -0.67 -10.85 10.06
C PRO A 288 -0.79 -9.58 10.89
N SER A 289 -1.36 -8.49 10.37
CA SER A 289 -1.51 -7.26 11.15
C SER A 289 -2.44 -7.42 12.36
N PHE A 290 -3.48 -8.25 12.24
CA PHE A 290 -4.34 -8.60 13.38
C PHE A 290 -3.59 -9.47 14.38
N LEU A 291 -2.88 -10.50 13.91
CA LEU A 291 -2.09 -11.39 14.77
C LEU A 291 -0.95 -10.65 15.50
N ALA A 292 -0.36 -9.62 14.88
CA ALA A 292 0.61 -8.72 15.50
C ALA A 292 -0.03 -7.94 16.67
N ALA A 293 -1.23 -7.39 16.46
CA ALA A 293 -1.96 -6.65 17.50
C ALA A 293 -2.35 -7.55 18.68
N ILE A 294 -2.79 -8.79 18.41
CA ILE A 294 -3.07 -9.79 19.45
C ILE A 294 -1.81 -10.13 20.24
N SER A 295 -0.68 -10.33 19.55
CA SER A 295 0.61 -10.60 20.20
C SER A 295 1.07 -9.40 21.05
N ASN A 296 0.76 -8.18 20.61
CA ASN A 296 1.07 -6.97 21.35
C ASN A 296 0.25 -6.85 22.66
N ILE A 297 -1.03 -7.24 22.66
CA ILE A 297 -1.84 -7.33 23.89
C ILE A 297 -1.18 -8.29 24.89
N ARG A 298 -0.75 -9.46 24.42
CA ARG A 298 -0.07 -10.47 25.27
C ARG A 298 1.24 -9.94 25.84
N SER A 299 2.01 -9.20 25.04
CA SER A 299 3.21 -8.49 25.49
C SER A 299 2.87 -7.45 26.56
N ALA A 300 1.92 -6.54 26.30
CA ALA A 300 1.51 -5.51 27.24
C ALA A 300 1.02 -6.09 28.59
N ARG A 301 0.25 -7.19 28.55
CA ARG A 301 -0.19 -7.90 29.76
C ARG A 301 0.96 -8.49 30.56
N ALA A 302 1.95 -9.11 29.90
CA ALA A 302 3.15 -9.57 30.58
C ALA A 302 3.95 -8.40 31.18
N GLY A 303 3.97 -7.24 30.51
CA GLY A 303 4.54 -5.99 31.04
C GLY A 303 3.86 -5.49 32.32
N GLN A 304 2.56 -5.72 32.49
CA GLN A 304 1.87 -5.47 33.77
C GLN A 304 2.41 -6.37 34.89
N GLY A 305 2.72 -7.64 34.59
CA GLY A 305 3.37 -8.56 35.53
C GLY A 305 4.73 -8.04 36.00
N VAL A 306 5.54 -7.53 35.07
CA VAL A 306 6.83 -6.86 35.38
C VAL A 306 6.63 -5.65 36.29
N ALA A 307 5.61 -4.82 36.05
CA ALA A 307 5.31 -3.68 36.91
C ALA A 307 4.90 -4.10 38.33
N ARG A 308 4.16 -5.21 38.47
CA ARG A 308 3.72 -5.77 39.77
C ARG A 308 4.82 -6.45 40.55
N ALA A 309 5.91 -6.89 39.90
CA ALA A 309 7.04 -7.51 40.59
C ALA A 309 7.67 -6.59 41.65
N ALA A 310 7.54 -5.27 41.50
CA ALA A 310 8.04 -4.29 42.47
C ALA A 310 7.39 -4.39 43.88
N TYR A 311 6.23 -5.04 44.00
CA TYR A 311 5.54 -5.26 45.28
C TYR A 311 6.01 -6.51 46.04
N TRP A 312 6.92 -7.28 45.46
CA TRP A 312 7.49 -8.49 46.06
C TRP A 312 8.93 -8.26 46.51
N PRO A 313 9.41 -9.00 47.52
CA PRO A 313 10.82 -8.97 47.90
C PRO A 313 11.69 -9.58 46.80
N THR A 314 12.93 -9.12 46.75
CA THR A 314 13.99 -9.71 45.94
C THR A 314 14.96 -10.45 46.85
N VAL A 315 15.40 -11.63 46.42
CA VAL A 315 16.35 -12.50 47.11
C VAL A 315 17.48 -12.84 46.16
N ASP A 316 18.70 -12.49 46.53
CA ASP A 316 19.91 -12.73 45.73
C ASP A 316 21.06 -13.27 46.58
N VAL A 317 21.89 -14.12 45.98
CA VAL A 317 23.13 -14.62 46.57
C VAL A 317 24.28 -13.75 46.06
N ARG A 318 25.08 -13.20 46.99
CA ARG A 318 26.30 -12.45 46.68
C ARG A 318 27.51 -13.17 47.26
N ALA A 319 28.44 -13.54 46.39
CA ALA A 319 29.75 -14.00 46.79
C ALA A 319 30.78 -12.98 46.29
N SER A 320 31.70 -12.52 47.14
CA SER A 320 32.77 -11.63 46.72
C SER A 320 34.10 -12.01 47.34
N GLN A 321 35.16 -11.77 46.58
CA GLN A 321 36.53 -11.90 47.03
C GLN A 321 37.27 -10.62 46.66
N GLY A 322 37.73 -9.88 47.66
CA GLY A 322 38.49 -8.65 47.52
C GLY A 322 39.95 -8.84 47.93
N TYR A 323 40.81 -8.07 47.28
CA TYR A 323 42.19 -7.82 47.62
C TYR A 323 42.38 -6.30 47.72
N GLU A 324 42.98 -5.85 48.80
CA GLU A 324 43.23 -4.43 49.06
C GLU A 324 44.63 -4.29 49.66
N ARG A 325 45.38 -3.27 49.23
CA ARG A 325 46.68 -2.95 49.84
C ARG A 325 46.59 -1.62 50.57
N ASN A 326 47.25 -1.54 51.72
CA ASN A 326 47.27 -0.35 52.56
C ASN A 326 45.86 0.06 53.00
N GLN A 327 45.02 -0.92 53.38
CA GLN A 327 43.66 -0.65 53.86
C GLN A 327 43.74 0.31 55.04
N ASP A 328 43.00 1.42 54.96
CA ASP A 328 42.97 2.44 56.01
C ASP A 328 44.35 3.03 56.40
N GLY A 329 45.31 2.99 55.48
CA GLY A 329 46.66 3.53 55.70
C GLY A 329 47.57 2.62 56.52
N VAL A 330 47.18 1.35 56.73
CA VAL A 330 48.02 0.32 57.36
C VAL A 330 48.70 -0.49 56.26
N ASP A 331 50.03 -0.35 56.10
CA ASP A 331 50.77 -1.08 55.08
C ASP A 331 50.61 -2.59 55.26
N GLY A 332 50.24 -3.26 54.17
CA GLY A 332 49.86 -4.66 54.21
C GLY A 332 48.90 -5.04 53.10
N SER A 333 48.74 -6.34 52.93
CA SER A 333 47.80 -6.94 51.98
C SER A 333 46.62 -7.53 52.73
N TYR A 334 45.42 -7.11 52.36
CA TYR A 334 44.17 -7.53 52.94
C TYR A 334 43.40 -8.37 51.93
N ARG A 335 42.84 -9.49 52.38
CA ARG A 335 41.99 -10.36 51.58
C ARG A 335 40.68 -10.57 52.31
N THR A 336 39.58 -10.23 51.65
CA THR A 336 38.25 -10.28 52.26
C THR A 336 37.33 -11.12 51.38
N GLY A 337 36.84 -12.24 51.91
CA GLY A 337 35.81 -13.07 51.28
C GLY A 337 34.47 -12.86 51.98
N ARG A 338 33.38 -12.72 51.22
CA ARG A 338 32.01 -12.64 51.77
C ARG A 338 31.07 -13.52 50.97
N LEU A 339 30.20 -14.25 51.65
CA LEU A 339 29.07 -14.97 51.06
C LEU A 339 27.81 -14.56 51.82
N MET A 340 26.88 -13.92 51.13
CA MET A 340 25.68 -13.33 51.74
C MET A 340 24.43 -13.73 50.96
N LEU A 341 23.38 -14.04 51.68
CA LEU A 341 22.02 -14.08 51.15
C LEU A 341 21.38 -12.73 51.45
N MET A 342 21.03 -11.98 50.40
CA MET A 342 20.49 -10.63 50.49
C MET A 342 19.00 -10.67 50.22
N LEU A 343 18.19 -10.22 51.18
CA LEU A 343 16.77 -9.96 50.99
C LEU A 343 16.55 -8.45 50.94
N ASN A 344 16.06 -7.94 49.80
CA ASN A 344 15.69 -6.54 49.67
C ASN A 344 14.18 -6.45 49.46
N TYR A 345 13.48 -5.77 50.37
CA TYR A 345 12.06 -5.51 50.25
C TYR A 345 11.79 -4.01 50.33
N ASN A 346 11.18 -3.47 49.28
CA ASN A 346 10.78 -2.08 49.25
C ASN A 346 9.41 -1.91 49.92
N LEU A 347 9.38 -1.25 51.08
CA LEU A 347 8.13 -0.93 51.77
C LEU A 347 7.41 0.28 51.13
N PHE A 348 8.15 1.26 50.62
CA PHE A 348 7.59 2.48 50.05
C PHE A 348 8.59 3.22 49.15
N LYS A 349 8.25 3.42 47.87
CA LYS A 349 9.01 4.23 46.89
C LYS A 349 8.26 5.50 46.46
N GLY A 350 7.72 6.25 47.41
CA GLY A 350 7.08 7.54 47.12
C GLY A 350 5.90 7.45 46.13
N GLY A 351 5.18 6.33 46.08
CA GLY A 351 4.07 6.10 45.15
C GLY A 351 4.45 5.77 43.69
N SER A 352 5.75 5.72 43.35
CA SER A 352 6.21 5.45 41.98
C SER A 352 5.84 4.06 41.47
N ASP A 353 5.84 3.03 42.32
CA ASP A 353 5.44 1.67 41.92
C ASP A 353 3.95 1.60 41.57
N ARG A 354 3.09 2.30 42.32
CA ARG A 354 1.66 2.46 41.99
C ARG A 354 1.45 3.21 40.68
N ALA A 355 2.25 4.23 40.40
CA ALA A 355 2.20 4.93 39.12
C ALA A 355 2.66 4.04 37.95
N ARG A 356 3.70 3.20 38.15
CA ARG A 356 4.19 2.25 37.15
C ARG A 356 3.15 1.18 36.82
N GLU A 357 2.45 0.65 37.81
CA GLU A 357 1.35 -0.29 37.59
C GLU A 357 0.20 0.34 36.80
N ARG A 358 -0.22 1.56 37.18
CA ARG A 358 -1.25 2.29 36.43
C ARG A 358 -0.83 2.59 34.99
N ARG A 359 0.42 2.99 34.76
CA ARG A 359 0.97 3.17 33.40
C ARG A 359 0.86 1.87 32.58
N ALA A 360 1.27 0.73 33.15
CA ALA A 360 1.21 -0.55 32.46
C ALA A 360 -0.24 -0.99 32.14
N LEU A 361 -1.20 -0.61 32.98
CA LEU A 361 -2.62 -0.80 32.70
C LEU A 361 -3.07 0.05 31.50
N GLU A 362 -2.67 1.32 31.42
CA GLU A 362 -2.99 2.17 30.26
C GLU A 362 -2.30 1.69 28.97
N ASP A 363 -1.06 1.19 29.06
CA ASP A 363 -0.37 0.58 27.92
C ASP A 363 -1.16 -0.65 27.39
N LEU A 364 -1.76 -1.45 28.29
CA LEU A 364 -2.64 -2.56 27.93
C LEU A 364 -3.96 -2.08 27.29
N ASN A 365 -4.59 -1.03 27.84
CA ASN A 365 -5.78 -0.43 27.23
C ASN A 365 -5.48 0.08 25.81
N GLY A 366 -4.35 0.75 25.61
CA GLY A 366 -3.89 1.18 24.30
C GLY A 366 -3.68 0.01 23.33
N ALA A 367 -3.18 -1.13 23.80
CA ALA A 367 -3.05 -2.33 22.98
C ALA A 367 -4.41 -2.90 22.53
N PHE A 368 -5.45 -2.82 23.37
CA PHE A 368 -6.82 -3.21 22.97
C PHE A 368 -7.37 -2.28 21.88
N GLU A 369 -7.20 -0.97 22.01
CA GLU A 369 -7.64 -0.01 20.98
C GLU A 369 -6.94 -0.22 19.63
N LEU A 370 -5.64 -0.57 19.65
CA LEU A 370 -4.90 -0.91 18.43
C LEU A 370 -5.40 -2.20 17.77
N ARG A 371 -5.81 -3.21 18.55
CA ARG A 371 -6.46 -4.42 18.03
C ARG A 371 -7.82 -4.11 17.41
N ASP A 372 -8.62 -3.27 18.05
CA ASP A 372 -9.93 -2.86 17.55
C ASP A 372 -9.80 -2.04 16.25
N LYS A 373 -8.80 -1.17 16.17
CA LYS A 373 -8.43 -0.49 14.93
C LYS A 373 -8.07 -1.49 13.84
N ALA A 374 -7.15 -2.43 14.10
CA ALA A 374 -6.76 -3.45 13.13
C ALA A 374 -7.97 -4.27 12.63
N CYS A 375 -8.87 -4.65 13.54
CA CYS A 375 -10.14 -5.31 13.19
C CYS A 375 -10.99 -4.46 12.24
N ARG A 376 -11.22 -3.18 12.54
CA ARG A 376 -12.02 -2.28 11.67
C ARG A 376 -11.37 -2.05 10.32
N ASP A 377 -10.05 -1.84 10.30
CA ASP A 377 -9.28 -1.62 9.07
C ASP A 377 -9.37 -2.85 8.15
N ILE A 378 -9.11 -4.05 8.68
CA ILE A 378 -9.21 -5.31 7.91
C ILE A 378 -10.62 -5.55 7.40
N ARG A 379 -11.65 -5.29 8.23
CA ARG A 379 -13.04 -5.41 7.79
C ARG A 379 -13.33 -4.49 6.61
N GLN A 380 -12.95 -3.23 6.71
CA GLN A 380 -13.16 -2.24 5.65
C GLN A 380 -12.42 -2.63 4.37
N THR A 381 -11.11 -2.91 4.47
CA THR A 381 -10.28 -3.22 3.29
C THR A 381 -10.73 -4.51 2.61
N THR A 382 -11.07 -5.55 3.38
CA THR A 382 -11.57 -6.83 2.86
C THR A 382 -12.93 -6.66 2.19
N GLN A 383 -13.86 -5.93 2.81
CA GLN A 383 -15.19 -5.69 2.24
C GLN A 383 -15.11 -4.89 0.94
N ILE A 384 -14.26 -3.85 0.88
CA ILE A 384 -14.01 -3.08 -0.34
C ILE A 384 -13.36 -3.95 -1.41
N ALA A 385 -12.36 -4.76 -1.07
CA ALA A 385 -11.69 -5.64 -2.02
C ALA A 385 -12.67 -6.65 -2.62
N TRP A 386 -13.48 -7.31 -1.77
CA TRP A 386 -14.50 -8.26 -2.22
C TRP A 386 -15.56 -7.61 -3.10
N ASN A 387 -16.11 -6.46 -2.70
CA ASN A 387 -17.10 -5.74 -3.50
C ASN A 387 -16.54 -5.31 -4.86
N ASN A 388 -15.27 -4.90 -4.92
CA ASN A 388 -14.62 -4.55 -6.18
C ASN A 388 -14.53 -5.74 -7.14
N VAL A 389 -14.24 -6.95 -6.67
CA VAL A 389 -14.22 -8.15 -7.54
C VAL A 389 -15.59 -8.37 -8.17
N GLN A 390 -16.66 -8.30 -7.38
CA GLN A 390 -18.04 -8.48 -7.87
C GLN A 390 -18.44 -7.38 -8.86
N ARG A 391 -18.25 -6.12 -8.46
CA ARG A 391 -18.58 -4.93 -9.27
C ARG A 391 -17.81 -4.91 -10.59
N LEU A 392 -16.51 -5.20 -10.58
CA LEU A 392 -15.70 -5.24 -11.80
C LEU A 392 -16.08 -6.43 -12.68
N GLY A 393 -16.48 -7.55 -12.08
CA GLY A 393 -17.05 -8.69 -12.80
C GLY A 393 -18.27 -8.30 -13.64
N GLU A 394 -19.24 -7.59 -13.04
CA GLU A 394 -20.42 -7.08 -13.75
C GLU A 394 -20.07 -5.98 -14.76
N GLN A 395 -19.19 -5.05 -14.39
CA GLN A 395 -18.80 -3.92 -15.23
C GLN A 395 -18.14 -4.37 -16.54
N ILE A 396 -17.30 -5.40 -16.51
CA ILE A 396 -16.62 -5.92 -17.70
C ILE A 396 -17.62 -6.36 -18.77
N THR A 397 -18.74 -7.00 -18.39
CA THR A 397 -19.78 -7.42 -19.34
C THR A 397 -20.33 -6.24 -20.14
N TYR A 398 -20.57 -5.10 -19.49
CA TYR A 398 -21.05 -3.89 -20.15
C TYR A 398 -19.96 -3.22 -21.01
N LEU A 399 -18.70 -3.24 -20.56
CA LEU A 399 -17.57 -2.72 -21.33
C LEU A 399 -17.32 -3.55 -22.60
N GLU A 400 -17.45 -4.88 -22.52
CA GLU A 400 -17.34 -5.78 -23.67
C GLU A 400 -18.44 -5.51 -24.69
N GLN A 401 -19.68 -5.34 -24.23
CA GLN A 401 -20.78 -5.00 -25.12
C GLN A 401 -20.62 -3.62 -25.76
N HIS A 402 -20.16 -2.62 -25.00
CA HIS A 402 -19.92 -1.27 -25.52
C HIS A 402 -18.83 -1.30 -26.60
N GLU A 403 -17.68 -1.91 -26.31
CA GLU A 403 -16.57 -2.04 -27.26
C GLU A 403 -16.99 -2.78 -28.54
N LEU A 404 -17.70 -3.92 -28.41
CA LEU A 404 -18.19 -4.68 -29.55
C LEU A 404 -19.16 -3.86 -30.41
N SER A 405 -20.08 -3.12 -29.78
CA SER A 405 -21.07 -2.30 -30.49
C SER A 405 -20.42 -1.12 -31.22
N THR A 406 -19.48 -0.42 -30.57
CA THR A 406 -18.75 0.70 -31.15
C THR A 406 -17.84 0.23 -32.29
N ARG A 407 -17.20 -0.95 -32.16
CA ARG A 407 -16.41 -1.54 -33.25
C ARG A 407 -17.25 -1.80 -34.50
N LYS A 408 -18.43 -2.42 -34.34
CA LYS A 408 -19.37 -2.65 -35.46
C LYS A 408 -19.85 -1.35 -36.08
N ALA A 409 -20.16 -0.33 -35.26
CA ALA A 409 -20.58 0.98 -35.74
C ALA A 409 -19.47 1.67 -36.54
N ARG A 410 -18.24 1.67 -36.02
CA ARG A 410 -17.05 2.16 -36.72
C ARG A 410 -16.89 1.47 -38.08
N ASP A 411 -16.93 0.14 -38.11
CA ASP A 411 -16.75 -0.63 -39.35
C ASP A 411 -17.83 -0.26 -40.41
N ALA A 412 -19.09 -0.12 -39.99
CA ALA A 412 -20.19 0.30 -40.86
C ALA A 412 -20.03 1.75 -41.35
N TYR A 413 -19.63 2.67 -40.46
CA TYR A 413 -19.45 4.09 -40.82
C TYR A 413 -18.28 4.27 -41.80
N ARG A 414 -17.22 3.49 -41.65
CA ARG A 414 -16.10 3.46 -42.60
C ARG A 414 -16.57 3.02 -43.99
N GLN A 415 -17.35 1.94 -44.09
CA GLN A 415 -17.90 1.47 -45.37
C GLN A 415 -18.84 2.52 -46.01
N GLN A 416 -19.71 3.15 -45.22
CA GLN A 416 -20.60 4.20 -45.71
C GLN A 416 -19.86 5.46 -46.14
N PHE A 417 -18.77 5.82 -45.47
CA PHE A 417 -17.91 6.93 -45.86
C PHE A 417 -17.19 6.65 -47.19
N GLU A 418 -16.74 5.42 -47.41
CA GLU A 418 -16.09 5.02 -48.67
C GLU A 418 -17.01 5.17 -49.89
N ILE A 419 -18.33 4.95 -49.72
CA ILE A 419 -19.36 5.16 -50.75
C ILE A 419 -20.02 6.56 -50.70
N GLY A 420 -19.53 7.47 -49.86
CA GLY A 420 -20.01 8.86 -49.78
C GLY A 420 -21.35 9.07 -49.06
N GLN A 421 -21.86 8.08 -48.33
CA GLN A 421 -23.13 8.15 -47.60
C GLN A 421 -23.01 8.63 -46.13
N ARG A 422 -21.77 8.79 -45.63
CA ARG A 422 -21.49 9.24 -44.25
C ARG A 422 -20.43 10.33 -44.24
N THR A 423 -20.39 11.15 -43.19
CA THR A 423 -19.40 12.23 -43.08
C THR A 423 -18.07 11.72 -42.54
N LEU A 424 -16.97 12.41 -42.87
CA LEU A 424 -15.64 12.13 -42.28
C LEU A 424 -15.65 12.31 -40.76
N LEU A 425 -16.41 13.29 -40.25
CA LEU A 425 -16.53 13.54 -38.81
C LEU A 425 -17.05 12.30 -38.08
N ASP A 426 -18.10 11.66 -38.61
CA ASP A 426 -18.65 10.45 -38.00
C ASP A 426 -17.63 9.30 -37.94
N VAL A 427 -16.79 9.13 -38.96
CA VAL A 427 -15.73 8.13 -38.98
C VAL A 427 -14.66 8.47 -37.94
N LEU A 428 -14.19 9.71 -37.92
CA LEU A 428 -13.16 10.15 -36.97
C LEU A 428 -13.63 10.08 -35.52
N ASP A 429 -14.90 10.36 -35.26
CA ASP A 429 -15.50 10.29 -33.94
C ASP A 429 -15.68 8.84 -33.47
N THR A 430 -16.13 7.95 -34.36
CA THR A 430 -16.28 6.52 -34.03
C THR A 430 -14.95 5.79 -33.84
N GLU A 431 -13.88 6.19 -34.54
CA GLU A 431 -12.52 5.67 -34.28
C GLU A 431 -12.04 6.04 -32.87
N ASN A 432 -12.22 7.30 -32.46
CA ASN A 432 -11.86 7.71 -31.10
C ASN A 432 -12.73 7.02 -30.03
N GLU A 433 -14.03 6.87 -30.27
CA GLU A 433 -14.93 6.15 -29.37
C GLU A 433 -14.51 4.68 -29.21
N LEU A 434 -14.10 4.02 -30.29
CA LEU A 434 -13.58 2.65 -30.24
C LEU A 434 -12.29 2.57 -29.42
N PHE A 435 -11.36 3.52 -29.61
CA PHE A 435 -10.13 3.60 -28.81
C PHE A 435 -10.44 3.76 -27.30
N ASP A 436 -11.35 4.65 -26.94
CA ASP A 436 -11.76 4.86 -25.54
C ASP A 436 -12.49 3.65 -24.94
N ALA A 437 -13.35 3.00 -25.72
CA ALA A 437 -14.04 1.78 -25.31
C ALA A 437 -13.05 0.61 -25.07
N ALA A 438 -12.11 0.41 -26.00
CA ALA A 438 -11.07 -0.62 -25.89
C ALA A 438 -10.15 -0.37 -24.68
N ARG A 439 -9.71 0.88 -24.47
CA ARG A 439 -8.90 1.28 -23.30
C ARG A 439 -9.62 1.00 -21.99
N SER A 440 -10.92 1.31 -21.93
CA SER A 440 -11.75 1.07 -20.75
C SER A 440 -11.91 -0.42 -20.47
N LEU A 441 -12.10 -1.25 -21.50
CA LEU A 441 -12.20 -2.70 -21.37
C LEU A 441 -10.89 -3.34 -20.87
N VAL A 442 -9.75 -2.97 -21.46
CA VAL A 442 -8.43 -3.46 -21.01
C VAL A 442 -8.18 -3.08 -19.55
N SER A 443 -8.46 -1.81 -19.19
CA SER A 443 -8.30 -1.34 -17.81
C SER A 443 -9.20 -2.09 -16.84
N GLY A 444 -10.48 -2.28 -17.17
CA GLY A 444 -11.42 -3.02 -16.33
C GLY A 444 -11.02 -4.48 -16.09
N ARG A 445 -10.51 -5.16 -17.13
CA ARG A 445 -9.99 -6.54 -17.00
C ARG A 445 -8.79 -6.62 -16.07
N VAL A 446 -7.83 -5.70 -16.20
CA VAL A 446 -6.65 -5.68 -15.33
C VAL A 446 -7.02 -5.27 -13.89
N ASP A 447 -7.88 -4.28 -13.72
CA ASP A 447 -8.35 -3.84 -12.40
C ASP A 447 -9.06 -4.98 -11.66
N ARG A 448 -9.81 -5.84 -12.37
CA ARG A 448 -10.40 -7.04 -11.78
C ARG A 448 -9.31 -7.99 -11.27
N LYS A 449 -8.27 -8.27 -12.06
CA LYS A 449 -7.16 -9.14 -11.62
C LYS A 449 -6.41 -8.60 -10.41
N ILE A 450 -6.20 -7.29 -10.34
CA ILE A 450 -5.63 -6.62 -9.16
C ILE A 450 -6.57 -6.75 -7.95
N ALA A 451 -7.88 -6.62 -8.14
CA ALA A 451 -8.87 -6.78 -7.07
C ALA A 451 -8.90 -8.23 -6.54
N GLU A 452 -8.82 -9.23 -7.42
CA GLU A 452 -8.71 -10.66 -7.07
C GLU A 452 -7.47 -10.90 -6.19
N ALA A 453 -6.30 -10.41 -6.62
CA ALA A 453 -5.06 -10.49 -5.83
C ALA A 453 -5.16 -9.78 -4.47
N ARG A 454 -5.85 -8.64 -4.42
CA ARG A 454 -6.04 -7.88 -3.17
C ARG A 454 -6.88 -8.64 -2.15
N VAL A 455 -7.89 -9.40 -2.58
CA VAL A 455 -8.65 -10.28 -1.67
C VAL A 455 -7.73 -11.34 -1.07
N LEU A 456 -6.92 -12.01 -1.90
CA LEU A 456 -5.95 -13.01 -1.43
C LEU A 456 -4.89 -12.42 -0.50
N ALA A 457 -4.47 -11.17 -0.72
CA ALA A 457 -3.55 -10.47 0.17
C ALA A 457 -4.19 -10.21 1.55
N GLN A 458 -5.47 -9.80 1.59
CA GLN A 458 -6.16 -9.57 2.86
C GLN A 458 -6.38 -10.86 3.68
N THR A 459 -6.50 -12.00 3.00
CA THR A 459 -6.64 -13.33 3.64
C THR A 459 -5.33 -14.06 3.91
N HIS A 460 -4.18 -13.41 3.67
CA HIS A 460 -2.84 -14.00 3.80
C HIS A 460 -2.65 -15.26 2.91
N GLN A 461 -3.31 -15.29 1.75
CA GLN A 461 -3.28 -16.42 0.81
C GLN A 461 -2.55 -16.07 -0.49
N LEU A 462 -2.16 -14.81 -0.73
CA LEU A 462 -1.53 -14.38 -1.97
C LEU A 462 -0.24 -15.15 -2.30
N LEU A 463 0.68 -15.25 -1.34
CA LEU A 463 1.94 -15.99 -1.55
C LEU A 463 1.68 -17.47 -1.82
N ALA A 464 0.78 -18.09 -1.05
CA ALA A 464 0.37 -19.48 -1.26
C ALA A 464 -0.28 -19.71 -2.63
N ALA A 465 -1.11 -18.78 -3.10
CA ALA A 465 -1.74 -18.81 -4.42
C ALA A 465 -0.71 -18.72 -5.56
N LEU A 466 0.38 -17.98 -5.33
CA LEU A 466 1.54 -17.93 -6.22
C LEU A 466 2.52 -19.11 -6.04
N LYS A 467 2.18 -20.08 -5.18
CA LYS A 467 3.01 -21.24 -4.82
C LYS A 467 4.36 -20.86 -4.20
N LEU A 468 4.40 -19.70 -3.54
CA LEU A 468 5.53 -19.22 -2.76
C LEU A 468 5.34 -19.60 -1.30
N ALA A 469 6.42 -20.03 -0.66
CA ALA A 469 6.43 -20.26 0.78
C ALA A 469 6.51 -18.90 1.51
N PRO A 470 5.76 -18.72 2.62
CA PRO A 470 6.00 -17.57 3.48
C PRO A 470 7.43 -17.63 4.05
N LEU A 471 7.96 -16.47 4.44
CA LEU A 471 9.24 -16.37 5.13
C LEU A 471 9.14 -17.11 6.48
N GLU A 472 9.49 -18.40 6.49
CA GLU A 472 9.50 -19.20 7.71
C GLU A 472 10.59 -18.66 8.65
N ALA A 473 10.17 -18.17 9.81
CA ALA A 473 11.05 -18.07 10.96
C ALA A 473 11.03 -19.41 11.70
N GLU A 474 12.17 -19.85 12.24
CA GLU A 474 12.26 -20.93 13.25
C GLU A 474 11.58 -20.51 14.57
N THR A 475 10.32 -20.06 14.52
CA THR A 475 9.50 -19.89 15.70
C THR A 475 8.87 -21.24 16.00
N ASP A 476 9.36 -21.87 17.06
CA ASP A 476 8.68 -22.98 17.70
C ASP A 476 7.35 -22.47 18.28
N GLN A 477 6.31 -22.44 17.44
CA GLN A 477 4.96 -22.01 17.82
C GLN A 477 4.35 -22.91 18.91
N SER A 478 4.91 -24.12 19.10
CA SER A 478 4.39 -25.14 20.00
C SER A 478 4.52 -24.77 21.49
N GLY A 479 5.46 -23.88 21.85
CA GLY A 479 5.65 -23.41 23.23
C GLY A 479 4.95 -22.08 23.60
N LEU A 480 4.47 -21.33 22.60
CA LEU A 480 3.79 -20.02 22.78
C LEU A 480 2.29 -20.09 22.50
N ALA A 481 1.82 -21.22 21.98
CA ALA A 481 0.41 -21.61 21.92
C ALA A 481 -0.06 -22.08 23.30
N GLY A 482 -0.02 -21.19 24.30
CA GLY A 482 -0.87 -21.38 25.48
C GLY A 482 -2.31 -21.57 24.99
N SER A 483 -2.95 -22.65 25.45
CA SER A 483 -4.29 -23.14 25.09
C SER A 483 -5.18 -22.01 24.57
N GLU A 484 -5.53 -22.07 23.28
CA GLU A 484 -6.57 -21.27 22.64
C GLU A 484 -6.65 -19.84 23.18
N LEU A 485 -5.91 -18.92 22.53
CA LEU A 485 -6.14 -17.47 22.52
C LEU A 485 -7.37 -17.07 23.36
N GLU A 486 -7.21 -16.82 24.66
CA GLU A 486 -8.34 -16.56 25.58
C GLU A 486 -9.45 -15.79 24.85
N ASP A 487 -10.62 -16.41 24.64
CA ASP A 487 -11.63 -16.07 23.61
C ASP A 487 -12.06 -14.59 23.55
N GLU A 488 -11.78 -13.84 24.61
CA GLU A 488 -12.02 -12.40 24.72
C GLU A 488 -11.05 -11.55 23.86
N GLN A 489 -9.82 -12.02 23.65
CA GLN A 489 -8.78 -11.31 22.89
C GLN A 489 -9.00 -11.41 21.37
N VAL A 490 -9.69 -12.46 20.88
CA VAL A 490 -9.96 -12.70 19.45
C VAL A 490 -11.26 -12.04 18.98
N ARG A 491 -11.98 -11.33 19.85
CA ARG A 491 -13.26 -10.69 19.51
C ARG A 491 -13.07 -9.56 18.49
N CYS A 492 -13.17 -9.91 17.22
CA CYS A 492 -13.45 -9.00 16.14
C CYS A 492 -14.80 -9.43 15.58
N ASN A 493 -15.78 -8.52 15.55
CA ASN A 493 -17.06 -8.84 14.96
C ASN A 493 -16.85 -9.17 13.47
N THR A 494 -17.07 -10.43 13.09
CA THR A 494 -16.92 -10.94 11.73
C THR A 494 -18.22 -10.82 10.93
N VAL A 495 -19.32 -10.41 11.58
CA VAL A 495 -20.61 -10.19 10.91
C VAL A 495 -20.52 -8.87 10.16
N LEU A 496 -20.55 -8.97 8.82
CA LEU A 496 -20.77 -7.82 7.95
C LEU A 496 -22.09 -7.16 8.38
N PRO A 497 -22.12 -5.85 8.68
CA PRO A 497 -23.39 -5.18 8.91
C PRO A 497 -24.25 -5.43 7.66
N PRO A 498 -25.55 -5.73 7.81
CA PRO A 498 -26.42 -5.81 6.65
C PRO A 498 -26.24 -4.53 5.85
N SER A 499 -26.01 -4.66 4.55
CA SER A 499 -25.90 -3.53 3.64
C SER A 499 -27.15 -2.68 3.84
N SER A 500 -27.05 -1.60 4.62
CA SER A 500 -28.17 -0.69 4.89
C SER A 500 -28.49 0.20 3.70
N SER A 501 -27.83 -0.06 2.56
CA SER A 501 -28.23 0.42 1.27
C SER A 501 -28.76 -0.76 0.45
N ASP A 502 -29.89 -0.54 -0.18
CA ASP A 502 -30.32 -1.22 -1.41
C ASP A 502 -29.26 -1.15 -2.54
N ALA A 503 -28.07 -0.56 -2.31
CA ALA A 503 -26.95 -0.50 -3.25
C ALA A 503 -26.09 -1.77 -3.29
N GLY A 504 -26.34 -2.73 -2.38
CA GLY A 504 -25.64 -4.02 -2.32
C GLY A 504 -26.45 -5.21 -2.84
N LYS A 505 -27.72 -5.03 -3.20
CA LYS A 505 -28.35 -6.00 -4.10
C LYS A 505 -27.59 -5.89 -5.42
N PRO A 506 -27.15 -7.00 -6.03
CA PRO A 506 -26.90 -6.97 -7.46
C PRO A 506 -28.11 -6.30 -8.10
N MET A 507 -27.96 -5.62 -9.23
CA MET A 507 -29.12 -5.40 -10.10
C MET A 507 -29.60 -6.78 -10.60
N ALA A 508 -30.11 -7.64 -9.71
CA ALA A 508 -30.68 -8.96 -9.93
C ALA A 508 -32.05 -8.87 -10.59
N SER A 509 -32.23 -7.85 -11.43
CA SER A 509 -33.36 -7.67 -12.34
C SER A 509 -32.88 -7.36 -13.77
N ALA A 510 -31.57 -7.11 -13.99
CA ALA A 510 -31.00 -6.97 -15.32
C ALA A 510 -30.18 -8.18 -15.78
N ALA A 511 -29.72 -9.05 -14.86
CA ALA A 511 -28.91 -10.22 -15.23
C ALA A 511 -29.71 -11.37 -15.90
N ASP A 512 -31.04 -11.44 -15.70
CA ASP A 512 -31.91 -12.43 -16.38
C ASP A 512 -32.46 -11.94 -17.73
N LYS A 513 -32.07 -10.73 -18.15
CA LYS A 513 -32.26 -10.29 -19.52
C LYS A 513 -30.89 -9.91 -20.04
N ALA A 514 -30.24 -10.88 -20.68
CA ALA A 514 -29.33 -10.53 -21.77
C ALA A 514 -29.97 -9.34 -22.51
N PRO A 515 -29.29 -8.18 -22.65
CA PRO A 515 -29.77 -7.15 -23.56
C PRO A 515 -30.11 -7.90 -24.85
N PRO A 516 -31.32 -7.72 -25.42
CA PRO A 516 -31.71 -8.49 -26.60
C PRO A 516 -30.53 -8.40 -27.55
N ALA A 517 -29.99 -9.56 -27.94
CA ALA A 517 -28.98 -9.61 -28.96
C ALA A 517 -29.55 -8.73 -30.07
N VAL A 518 -28.91 -7.59 -30.34
CA VAL A 518 -29.24 -6.82 -31.53
C VAL A 518 -28.79 -7.75 -32.63
N THR A 519 -29.70 -8.62 -33.05
CA THR A 519 -29.60 -9.40 -34.27
C THR A 519 -29.43 -8.34 -35.32
N VAL A 520 -28.20 -8.22 -35.80
CA VAL A 520 -27.90 -7.46 -37.00
C VAL A 520 -28.73 -8.15 -38.07
N ALA A 521 -29.90 -7.60 -38.36
CA ALA A 521 -30.62 -7.98 -39.56
C ALA A 521 -29.61 -7.81 -40.70
N LYS A 522 -29.43 -8.86 -41.51
CA LYS A 522 -28.75 -8.72 -42.80
C LYS A 522 -29.38 -7.50 -43.48
N LEU A 523 -28.59 -6.47 -43.73
CA LEU A 523 -29.07 -5.35 -44.54
C LEU A 523 -29.37 -5.89 -45.94
N ASP A 524 -30.65 -6.02 -46.25
CA ASP A 524 -31.11 -6.13 -47.63
C ASP A 524 -30.86 -4.78 -48.32
N THR A 525 -30.04 -4.83 -49.39
CA THR A 525 -29.64 -3.69 -50.22
C THR A 525 -30.73 -3.22 -51.20
N THR A 526 -32.02 -3.41 -50.88
CA THR A 526 -33.12 -3.20 -51.84
C THR A 526 -34.11 -2.10 -51.44
N VAL A 527 -33.61 -0.97 -50.95
CA VAL A 527 -34.42 0.27 -50.90
C VAL A 527 -33.60 1.44 -51.45
N LEU A 528 -33.40 1.41 -52.77
CA LEU A 528 -33.02 2.56 -53.58
C LEU A 528 -34.18 2.83 -54.55
N ASP A 529 -35.23 3.48 -54.07
CA ASP A 529 -36.11 4.33 -54.91
C ASP A 529 -37.25 4.91 -54.07
N GLN A 530 -36.99 6.04 -53.42
CA GLN A 530 -38.02 7.08 -53.21
C GLN A 530 -37.34 8.47 -53.25
N PRO A 531 -37.89 9.45 -54.00
CA PRO A 531 -37.40 10.82 -53.97
C PRO A 531 -37.72 11.46 -52.60
N PRO A 532 -36.86 12.34 -52.07
CA PRO A 532 -37.12 12.95 -50.77
C PRO A 532 -38.28 13.97 -50.87
N ALA A 533 -39.33 13.73 -50.09
CA ALA A 533 -40.28 14.77 -49.74
C ALA A 533 -39.57 15.83 -48.91
N MET A 534 -39.65 17.08 -49.37
CA MET A 534 -39.28 18.27 -48.61
C MET A 534 -39.97 18.25 -47.24
N ILE A 535 -39.18 18.12 -46.18
CA ILE A 535 -39.52 18.69 -44.89
C ILE A 535 -38.43 19.70 -44.57
N ALA A 536 -38.81 20.97 -44.75
CA ALA A 536 -38.10 22.09 -44.19
C ALA A 536 -38.19 21.97 -42.66
N GLU A 537 -37.07 21.73 -41.99
CA GLU A 537 -36.92 22.06 -40.58
C GLU A 537 -35.81 23.09 -40.43
N ALA A 538 -36.23 24.18 -39.79
CA ALA A 538 -35.54 25.43 -39.66
C ALA A 538 -34.16 25.28 -39.04
N SER A 539 -33.16 25.80 -39.74
CA SER A 539 -31.91 26.26 -39.14
C SER A 539 -32.24 27.38 -38.14
N ALA A 540 -32.39 27.02 -36.87
CA ALA A 540 -32.31 27.96 -35.78
C ALA A 540 -30.83 28.08 -35.37
N ILE A 541 -30.14 29.04 -35.97
CA ILE A 541 -28.90 29.59 -35.41
C ILE A 541 -29.26 30.12 -34.01
N ARG A 542 -29.04 29.31 -32.97
CA ARG A 542 -29.08 29.80 -31.59
C ARG A 542 -27.70 30.39 -31.28
N PRO A 543 -27.61 31.59 -30.69
CA PRO A 543 -26.32 32.20 -30.38
C PRO A 543 -25.56 31.30 -29.40
N THR A 544 -24.36 30.86 -29.78
CA THR A 544 -23.41 30.25 -28.86
C THR A 544 -23.13 31.26 -27.74
N VAL A 545 -23.42 30.91 -26.48
CA VAL A 545 -23.14 31.78 -25.32
C VAL A 545 -21.67 32.23 -25.33
N SER A 546 -21.42 33.51 -25.08
CA SER A 546 -20.06 34.04 -24.92
C SER A 546 -19.49 33.64 -23.57
N ASP A 547 -18.18 33.40 -23.52
CA ASP A 547 -17.47 33.06 -22.27
C ASP A 547 -17.61 34.20 -21.25
N GLU A 548 -17.69 35.45 -21.73
CA GLU A 548 -17.97 36.64 -20.94
C GLU A 548 -19.34 36.60 -20.24
N THR A 549 -20.38 36.08 -20.91
CA THR A 549 -21.71 35.92 -20.29
C THR A 549 -21.68 34.91 -19.14
N LEU A 550 -20.97 33.79 -19.31
CA LEU A 550 -20.79 32.78 -18.26
C LEU A 550 -19.96 33.31 -17.10
N GLN A 551 -18.92 34.09 -17.41
CA GLN A 551 -18.08 34.74 -16.41
C GLN A 551 -18.86 35.75 -15.58
N MET A 552 -19.66 36.61 -16.23
CA MET A 552 -20.56 37.54 -15.55
C MET A 552 -21.58 36.83 -14.67
N GLN A 553 -22.12 35.68 -15.12
CA GLN A 553 -23.06 34.90 -14.33
C GLN A 553 -22.43 34.38 -13.02
N VAL A 554 -21.20 33.87 -13.09
CA VAL A 554 -20.48 33.36 -11.90
C VAL A 554 -20.03 34.50 -10.98
N PHE A 555 -19.62 35.66 -11.53
CA PHE A 555 -19.33 36.83 -10.69
C PHE A 555 -20.57 37.36 -9.97
N ASN A 556 -21.73 37.39 -10.63
CA ASN A 556 -22.97 37.80 -9.99
C ASN A 556 -23.42 36.81 -8.90
N TRP A 557 -23.19 35.51 -9.09
CA TRP A 557 -23.38 34.49 -8.06
C TRP A 557 -22.48 34.73 -6.83
N ALA A 558 -21.19 34.99 -7.04
CA ALA A 558 -20.26 35.29 -5.95
C ALA A 558 -20.61 36.60 -5.23
N SER A 559 -21.09 37.61 -5.98
CA SER A 559 -21.58 38.87 -5.42
C SER A 559 -22.81 38.67 -4.53
N ALA A 560 -23.79 37.87 -4.97
CA ALA A 560 -24.96 37.52 -4.16
C ALA A 560 -24.60 36.75 -2.87
N TRP A 561 -23.57 35.90 -2.94
CA TRP A 561 -23.00 35.26 -1.75
C TRP A 561 -22.34 36.30 -0.82
N ALA A 562 -21.45 37.14 -1.34
CA ALA A 562 -20.75 38.15 -0.56
C ALA A 562 -21.72 39.14 0.13
N SER A 563 -22.83 39.48 -0.52
CA SER A 563 -23.88 40.35 0.03
C SER A 563 -24.84 39.64 1.00
N LYS A 564 -24.66 38.34 1.27
CA LYS A 564 -25.56 37.50 2.07
C LYS A 564 -27.02 37.50 1.58
N ASP A 565 -27.25 37.78 0.29
CA ASP A 565 -28.59 37.74 -0.32
C ASP A 565 -28.92 36.29 -0.68
N VAL A 566 -29.45 35.56 0.31
CA VAL A 566 -29.78 34.14 0.21
C VAL A 566 -30.73 33.86 -0.96
N LYS A 567 -31.75 34.70 -1.15
CA LYS A 567 -32.76 34.50 -2.19
C LYS A 567 -32.13 34.64 -3.57
N ARG A 568 -31.29 35.66 -3.77
CA ARG A 568 -30.58 35.87 -5.03
C ARG A 568 -29.50 34.83 -5.27
N TYR A 569 -28.78 34.41 -4.22
CA TYR A 569 -27.76 33.36 -4.28
C TYR A 569 -28.36 32.02 -4.73
N LEU A 570 -29.44 31.56 -4.09
CA LEU A 570 -30.11 30.31 -4.45
C LEU A 570 -30.74 30.36 -5.84
N ALA A 571 -31.15 31.54 -6.32
CA ALA A 571 -31.69 31.71 -7.66
C ALA A 571 -30.69 31.37 -8.78
N TYR A 572 -29.38 31.31 -8.53
CA TYR A 572 -28.39 30.89 -9.53
C TYR A 572 -28.36 29.37 -9.76
N TYR A 573 -29.01 28.58 -8.91
CA TYR A 573 -29.07 27.13 -9.02
C TYR A 573 -30.34 26.70 -9.77
N GLY A 574 -30.17 25.93 -10.83
CA GLY A 574 -31.25 25.54 -11.75
C GLY A 574 -32.14 24.46 -11.17
N SER A 575 -33.33 24.25 -11.73
CA SER A 575 -34.29 23.24 -11.23
C SER A 575 -33.72 21.82 -11.18
N SER A 576 -32.82 21.49 -12.13
CA SER A 576 -32.13 20.20 -12.21
C SER A 576 -30.86 20.08 -11.35
N PHE A 577 -30.60 21.04 -10.46
CA PHE A 577 -29.41 21.03 -9.60
C PHE A 577 -29.33 19.80 -8.69
N LYS A 578 -28.18 19.12 -8.73
CA LYS A 578 -27.87 17.98 -7.86
C LYS A 578 -26.68 18.33 -6.94
N PRO A 579 -26.89 18.44 -5.62
CA PRO A 579 -25.82 18.63 -4.65
C PRO A 579 -24.79 17.49 -4.68
N GLU A 580 -23.54 17.82 -4.37
CA GLU A 580 -22.48 16.83 -4.17
C GLU A 580 -22.73 15.99 -2.91
N GLY A 581 -22.44 14.68 -2.96
CA GLY A 581 -22.54 13.79 -1.79
C GLY A 581 -23.90 13.13 -1.53
N ALA A 582 -24.77 13.00 -2.54
CA ALA A 582 -26.09 12.34 -2.44
C ALA A 582 -27.06 12.96 -1.41
N VAL A 583 -26.88 14.24 -1.10
CA VAL A 583 -27.79 15.02 -0.24
C VAL A 583 -28.97 15.53 -1.09
N SER A 584 -30.18 15.56 -0.52
CA SER A 584 -31.33 16.17 -1.18
C SER A 584 -31.12 17.69 -1.34
N ARG A 585 -31.75 18.28 -2.35
CA ARG A 585 -31.68 19.73 -2.59
C ARG A 585 -32.13 20.52 -1.36
N ASP A 586 -33.24 20.14 -0.75
CA ASP A 586 -33.82 20.86 0.39
C ASP A 586 -32.88 20.85 1.60
N THR A 587 -32.24 19.72 1.89
CA THR A 587 -31.25 19.62 2.98
C THR A 587 -30.01 20.47 2.68
N TRP A 588 -29.55 20.49 1.43
CA TRP A 588 -28.43 21.33 1.02
C TRP A 588 -28.76 22.83 1.10
N GLU A 589 -29.97 23.25 0.69
CA GLU A 589 -30.40 24.65 0.79
C GLU A 589 -30.48 25.09 2.25
N ALA A 590 -31.06 24.26 3.14
CA ALA A 590 -31.12 24.55 4.56
C ALA A 590 -29.72 24.75 5.19
N ASP A 591 -28.75 23.89 4.87
CA ASP A 591 -27.36 24.03 5.34
C ASP A 591 -26.71 25.32 4.80
N ARG A 592 -26.95 25.69 3.54
CA ARG A 592 -26.43 26.94 2.96
C ARG A 592 -27.04 28.17 3.62
N ILE A 593 -28.34 28.18 3.87
CA ILE A 593 -29.04 29.27 4.57
C ILE A 593 -28.44 29.45 5.97
N ALA A 594 -28.26 28.36 6.71
CA ALA A 594 -27.67 28.40 8.05
C ALA A 594 -26.23 28.95 8.02
N ARG A 595 -25.39 28.49 7.07
CA ARG A 595 -23.99 28.95 6.95
C ARG A 595 -23.87 30.42 6.54
N LEU A 596 -24.77 30.90 5.68
CA LEU A 596 -24.79 32.30 5.26
C LEU A 596 -25.24 33.24 6.38
N ALA A 597 -26.02 32.77 7.36
CA ALA A 597 -26.49 33.61 8.46
C ALA A 597 -25.38 33.98 9.46
N VAL A 598 -24.43 33.07 9.70
CA VAL A 598 -23.41 33.16 10.77
C VAL A 598 -22.43 34.35 10.63
N PRO A 599 -21.72 34.55 9.50
CA PRO A 599 -20.69 35.59 9.41
C PRO A 599 -21.25 37.01 9.35
N THR A 600 -20.59 37.99 9.98
CA THR A 600 -21.00 39.41 9.91
C THR A 600 -20.67 40.06 8.57
N ASN A 601 -19.56 39.70 7.95
CA ASN A 601 -19.13 40.19 6.64
C ASN A 601 -18.50 39.06 5.82
N ILE A 602 -18.75 39.02 4.51
CA ILE A 602 -18.22 38.00 3.60
C ILE A 602 -17.51 38.68 2.43
N ARG A 603 -16.28 38.25 2.12
CA ARG A 603 -15.60 38.57 0.86
C ARG A 603 -15.41 37.29 0.06
N VAL A 604 -15.81 37.30 -1.22
CA VAL A 604 -15.60 36.21 -2.17
C VAL A 604 -14.91 36.77 -3.40
N GLU A 605 -13.71 36.28 -3.68
CA GLU A 605 -12.95 36.61 -4.88
C GLU A 605 -12.79 35.37 -5.76
N ILE A 606 -12.83 35.58 -7.08
CA ILE A 606 -12.69 34.53 -8.08
C ILE A 606 -11.42 34.80 -8.90
N HIS A 607 -10.56 33.80 -8.99
CA HIS A 607 -9.28 33.83 -9.70
C HIS A 607 -9.19 32.68 -10.70
N GLY A 608 -8.40 32.83 -11.77
CA GLY A 608 -8.08 31.73 -12.69
C GLY A 608 -9.29 31.10 -13.39
N PHE A 609 -10.17 31.94 -13.96
CA PHE A 609 -11.43 31.51 -14.56
C PHE A 609 -11.21 30.84 -15.94
N THR A 610 -11.68 29.60 -16.10
CA THR A 610 -11.60 28.83 -17.35
C THR A 610 -12.97 28.30 -17.73
N VAL A 611 -13.37 28.45 -19.00
CA VAL A 611 -14.63 27.93 -19.56
C VAL A 611 -14.32 26.77 -20.49
N THR A 612 -15.06 25.67 -20.35
CA THR A 612 -15.03 24.51 -21.24
C THR A 612 -16.45 24.20 -21.69
N LYS A 613 -16.75 24.45 -22.97
CA LYS A 613 -18.07 24.13 -23.56
C LYS A 613 -18.20 22.61 -23.70
N LYS A 614 -19.16 22.00 -23.00
CA LYS A 614 -19.40 20.54 -23.03
C LYS A 614 -20.40 20.14 -24.13
N SER A 615 -21.37 21.01 -24.43
CA SER A 615 -22.31 20.87 -25.54
C SER A 615 -22.94 22.23 -25.87
N ALA A 616 -23.84 22.28 -26.87
CA ALA A 616 -24.60 23.50 -27.18
C ALA A 616 -25.39 24.06 -26.00
N ASN A 617 -25.77 23.21 -25.03
CA ASN A 617 -26.60 23.56 -23.87
C ASN A 617 -25.90 23.26 -22.52
N ALA A 618 -24.58 23.08 -22.50
CA ALA A 618 -23.85 22.81 -21.26
C ALA A 618 -22.43 23.40 -21.30
N ALA A 619 -22.08 24.14 -20.25
CA ALA A 619 -20.73 24.68 -20.06
C ALA A 619 -20.19 24.28 -18.68
N GLU A 620 -18.93 23.88 -18.63
CA GLU A 620 -18.19 23.66 -17.39
C GLU A 620 -17.27 24.85 -17.15
N VAL A 621 -17.29 25.36 -15.93
CA VAL A 621 -16.51 26.51 -15.53
C VAL A 621 -15.67 26.13 -14.32
N LYS A 622 -14.36 26.36 -14.41
CA LYS A 622 -13.39 26.08 -13.34
C LYS A 622 -12.71 27.37 -12.89
N PHE A 623 -12.63 27.58 -11.59
CA PHE A 623 -11.97 28.75 -11.00
C PHE A 623 -11.50 28.49 -9.58
N VAL A 624 -10.59 29.33 -9.08
CA VAL A 624 -10.17 29.35 -7.68
C VAL A 624 -11.01 30.39 -6.93
N GLN A 625 -11.70 29.96 -5.88
CA GLN A 625 -12.44 30.84 -4.99
C GLN A 625 -11.59 31.14 -3.76
N ALA A 626 -11.34 32.41 -3.48
CA ALA A 626 -10.82 32.88 -2.19
C ALA A 626 -11.99 33.44 -1.36
N TYR A 627 -12.19 32.89 -0.18
CA TYR A 627 -13.24 33.27 0.76
C TYR A 627 -12.62 33.84 2.03
N GLU A 628 -13.14 34.97 2.50
CA GLU A 628 -12.72 35.57 3.77
C GLU A 628 -13.93 36.03 4.59
N THR A 629 -13.89 35.76 5.90
CA THR A 629 -14.82 36.32 6.88
C THR A 629 -14.13 36.47 8.24
N GLY A 630 -14.12 37.69 8.79
CA GLY A 630 -13.39 37.98 10.03
C GLY A 630 -11.92 37.56 9.94
N SER A 631 -11.49 36.64 10.80
CA SER A 631 -10.14 36.05 10.80
C SER A 631 -10.01 34.77 9.95
N TYR A 632 -11.12 34.20 9.47
CA TYR A 632 -11.12 32.98 8.67
C TYR A 632 -10.87 33.29 7.19
N ARG A 633 -9.97 32.51 6.57
CA ARG A 633 -9.68 32.54 5.13
C ARG A 633 -9.63 31.13 4.59
N ASP A 634 -10.18 30.94 3.40
CA ASP A 634 -10.17 29.66 2.69
C ASP A 634 -9.94 29.87 1.19
N ARG A 635 -9.26 28.94 0.54
CA ARG A 635 -9.01 28.96 -0.90
C ARG A 635 -9.28 27.57 -1.48
N VAL A 636 -10.28 27.48 -2.35
CA VAL A 636 -10.73 26.21 -2.94
C VAL A 636 -10.82 26.30 -4.45
N THR A 637 -10.59 25.18 -5.14
CA THR A 637 -10.87 25.10 -6.59
C THR A 637 -12.30 24.63 -6.79
N LYS A 638 -13.12 25.44 -7.46
CA LYS A 638 -14.51 25.12 -7.79
C LYS A 638 -14.68 24.76 -9.26
N THR A 639 -15.51 23.75 -9.50
CA THR A 639 -15.97 23.37 -10.84
C THR A 639 -17.50 23.42 -10.86
N LEU A 640 -18.07 24.28 -11.70
CA LEU A 640 -19.50 24.43 -11.90
C LEU A 640 -19.90 23.93 -13.28
N VAL A 641 -21.00 23.19 -13.38
CA VAL A 641 -21.65 22.90 -14.67
C VAL A 641 -22.89 23.76 -14.77
N LEU A 642 -23.00 24.53 -15.85
CA LEU A 642 -24.12 25.42 -16.13
C LEU A 642 -24.91 24.94 -17.35
N MET A 643 -26.23 25.09 -17.30
CA MET A 643 -27.15 24.84 -18.42
C MET A 643 -28.11 26.03 -18.57
N PRO A 644 -28.60 26.33 -19.79
CA PRO A 644 -29.57 27.39 -20.00
C PRO A 644 -30.96 26.96 -19.46
N GLU A 645 -31.56 27.79 -18.62
CA GLU A 645 -32.93 27.62 -18.13
C GLU A 645 -33.70 28.94 -18.29
N LYS A 646 -34.76 28.89 -19.12
CA LYS A 646 -35.48 30.06 -19.65
C LYS A 646 -34.52 30.98 -20.42
N ASP A 647 -33.93 31.99 -19.76
CA ASP A 647 -33.01 32.97 -20.37
C ASP A 647 -31.73 33.20 -19.53
N GLN A 648 -31.42 32.31 -18.57
CA GLN A 648 -30.24 32.42 -17.72
C GLN A 648 -29.48 31.10 -17.64
N TRP A 649 -28.16 31.19 -17.57
CA TRP A 649 -27.32 30.04 -17.29
C TRP A 649 -27.35 29.72 -15.80
N LYS A 650 -27.89 28.56 -15.45
CA LYS A 650 -28.07 28.13 -14.06
C LYS A 650 -27.10 27.01 -13.72
N ILE A 651 -26.62 27.01 -12.49
CA ILE A 651 -25.73 25.97 -11.96
C ILE A 651 -26.56 24.71 -11.75
N VAL A 652 -26.19 23.62 -12.41
CA VAL A 652 -26.84 22.29 -12.29
C VAL A 652 -25.96 21.28 -11.56
N ARG A 653 -24.66 21.55 -11.44
CA ARG A 653 -23.73 20.77 -10.63
C ARG A 653 -22.62 21.65 -10.08
N GLU A 654 -22.28 21.46 -8.82
CA GLU A 654 -21.16 22.11 -8.14
C GLU A 654 -20.23 21.04 -7.58
N ARG A 655 -18.91 21.20 -7.75
CA ARG A 655 -17.88 20.38 -7.12
C ARG A 655 -16.81 21.27 -6.49
N VAL A 656 -16.39 20.92 -5.28
CA VAL A 656 -15.34 21.64 -4.54
C VAL A 656 -14.14 20.73 -4.31
N MET A 657 -12.98 21.10 -4.84
CA MET A 657 -11.71 20.47 -4.52
C MET A 657 -10.94 21.39 -3.57
N ARG A 658 -10.70 20.91 -2.34
CA ARG A 658 -9.78 21.57 -1.42
C ARG A 658 -8.35 21.30 -1.89
N ALA A 659 -7.54 22.36 -1.94
CA ALA A 659 -6.12 22.26 -2.24
C ALA A 659 -5.38 21.54 -1.10
#